data_AF-A0A6M1SZ55-F1
#
_entry.id   AF-A0A6M1SZ55-F1
#
_cell.length_a   1.000
_cell.length_b   1.000
_cell.length_c   1.000
_cell.angle_alpha   90.00
_cell.angle_beta   90.00
_cell.angle_gamma   90.00
#
_symmetry.space_group_name_H-M   'P 1'
#
loop_
_entity.id
_entity.type
_entity.pdbx_description
1 polymer ?
#
loop_
_entity_poly.entity_id
_entity_poly.type
_entity_poly.pdbx_seq_one_letter_code
_entity_poly.pdbx_strand_id
1 'polypeptide(L)'
;MSLQELHIGNFKFFRDVDPGSPLLKINGRNLLIYGENGSGKSAIYWALYTLLESSIKKSDAEIEKYFDKRKRESLVNIYAQSGGDAYIEAVIKDEQGSKKNYRVSKNDLDVRGDSDLQESNMASDFINYRVLFQLHNLKHSNENDLFPWFEEEVLPYVKRGSEPCLNEFEDLKNGPDKVTDKHGDEVFPTASLRTSDDPGEKQNYEYYKSYKNRVGAWNDWFKKYLERIFLTANSILQDDFAYNFRITFEIKKKARFNFEASDEEIEFYNPKVFLKVIEYEGIENPKIPKPHTFLNEARWSAIGLAIRFAILDQKLDPAELKCLVIDDMLLSLDMSNRDVVTKLLLERYSKEYQIIFMTHDISYFIWLKHELKNKGLLDDSTWKALEMYVNEGESGNPGSFDEPLLLESESELAIAHRHFSNHDYPAAANYLRKCAEDLLSNWLPEKYWKDKESKSHHNNKMPLSNIIDAGIKFLTRINQPTDLYKELRKYVSILLNPLSHAEVGVNRYKVEIQSIFDLIEDIEAFHDSIEYKPLAAGGETLQMRIPKPSTNQIYTYVFDLKESLYEVNVDGEISLSQCTVSSKECFPIEDGSIIEEERCRFEKYTNEKLIQAYLGICDYDDEFTAEDDYRPFLYKDDEKI
;
A
#
# COMPACT_ATOMS: atom_id res chain seq x y z
N MET A 1 13.66 11.92 -13.74
CA MET A 1 14.61 12.05 -12.61
C MET A 1 13.96 11.47 -11.36
N SER A 2 14.74 11.21 -10.31
CA SER A 2 14.23 10.77 -9.00
C SER A 2 14.90 11.53 -7.87
N LEU A 3 14.16 11.73 -6.78
CA LEU A 3 14.63 12.35 -5.55
C LEU A 3 15.69 11.48 -4.89
N GLN A 4 16.86 12.08 -4.68
CA GLN A 4 18.04 11.44 -4.11
C GLN A 4 18.24 11.81 -2.66
N GLU A 5 18.08 13.10 -2.36
CA GLU A 5 18.31 13.65 -1.02
C GLU A 5 17.25 14.71 -0.71
N LEU A 6 16.83 14.74 0.55
CA LEU A 6 16.02 15.82 1.11
C LEU A 6 16.75 16.42 2.31
N HIS A 7 16.97 17.72 2.25
CA HIS A 7 17.60 18.54 3.27
C HIS A 7 16.55 19.51 3.82
N ILE A 8 16.42 19.57 5.14
CA ILE A 8 15.46 20.45 5.81
C ILE A 8 16.19 21.14 6.97
N GLY A 9 16.26 22.47 6.92
CA GLY A 9 16.88 23.28 7.97
C GLY A 9 15.87 24.23 8.59
N ASN A 10 15.81 24.26 9.93
CA ASN A 10 14.97 25.18 10.70
C ASN A 10 13.50 25.29 10.24
N PHE A 11 12.91 24.18 9.79
CA PHE A 11 11.54 24.13 9.26
C PHE A 11 10.68 23.12 10.02
N LYS A 12 9.54 23.60 10.54
CA LYS A 12 8.61 22.87 11.40
C LYS A 12 9.29 22.18 12.56
N PHE A 13 9.33 20.85 12.54
CA PHE A 13 9.92 20.00 13.58
C PHE A 13 11.44 19.98 13.48
N PHE A 14 11.99 20.05 12.26
CA PHE A 14 13.42 19.92 12.01
C PHE A 14 14.16 21.22 12.35
N ARG A 15 15.29 21.09 13.02
CA ARG A 15 16.24 22.18 13.26
C ARG A 15 17.32 22.18 12.19
N ASP A 16 18.17 23.19 12.22
CA ASP A 16 19.40 23.16 11.44
C ASP A 16 20.21 21.91 11.82
N VAL A 17 20.39 21.03 10.85
CA VAL A 17 21.29 19.87 10.92
C VAL A 17 22.59 20.28 10.24
N ASP A 18 23.67 19.51 10.38
CA ASP A 18 24.90 19.74 9.60
C ASP A 18 24.55 19.96 8.11
N PRO A 19 24.83 21.15 7.53
CA PRO A 19 24.47 21.48 6.14
C PRO A 19 25.02 20.49 5.11
N GLY A 20 26.02 19.69 5.48
CA GLY A 20 26.58 18.63 4.63
C GLY A 20 25.84 17.29 4.66
N SER A 21 24.85 17.10 5.54
CA SER A 21 24.15 15.83 5.72
C SER A 21 22.65 15.93 5.40
N PRO A 22 22.13 15.15 4.44
CA PRO A 22 20.70 15.13 4.18
C PRO A 22 19.93 14.55 5.37
N LEU A 23 18.72 15.07 5.60
CA LEU A 23 17.77 14.45 6.52
C LEU A 23 17.37 13.06 5.99
N LEU A 24 17.04 12.98 4.69
CA LEU A 24 16.73 11.72 4.01
C LEU A 24 17.70 11.49 2.86
N LYS A 25 18.45 10.38 2.93
CA LYS A 25 19.23 9.85 1.80
C LYS A 25 18.44 8.73 1.12
N ILE A 26 17.73 9.11 0.06
CA ILE A 26 16.73 8.31 -0.64
C ILE A 26 17.35 7.49 -1.77
N ASN A 27 18.36 8.04 -2.45
CA ASN A 27 19.05 7.40 -3.57
C ASN A 27 18.10 6.93 -4.69
N GLY A 28 17.03 7.69 -4.98
CA GLY A 28 16.07 7.37 -6.03
C GLY A 28 15.05 6.27 -5.70
N ARG A 29 15.10 5.71 -4.50
CA ARG A 29 14.19 4.64 -4.04
C ARG A 29 12.83 5.18 -3.60
N ASN A 30 11.84 4.31 -3.56
CA ASN A 30 10.61 4.51 -2.80
C ASN A 30 10.91 4.38 -1.31
N LEU A 31 10.17 5.10 -0.46
CA LEU A 31 10.32 5.05 0.99
C LEU A 31 9.06 4.52 1.66
N LEU A 32 9.23 3.60 2.60
CA LEU A 32 8.23 3.20 3.57
C LEU A 32 8.72 3.66 4.95
N ILE A 33 8.02 4.57 5.60
CA ILE A 33 8.46 5.19 6.85
C ILE A 33 7.42 4.92 7.94
N TYR A 34 7.80 4.18 8.96
CA TYR A 34 7.10 4.20 10.24
C TYR A 34 7.56 5.41 11.05
N GLY A 35 6.68 5.98 11.86
CA GLY A 35 7.14 6.82 12.95
C GLY A 35 6.08 7.10 13.98
N GLU A 36 6.50 7.37 15.20
CA GLU A 36 5.57 7.65 16.30
C GLU A 36 4.90 9.02 16.14
N ASN A 37 3.84 9.27 16.91
CA ASN A 37 3.20 10.58 16.92
C ASN A 37 4.20 11.64 17.41
N GLY A 38 4.35 12.73 16.64
CA GLY A 38 5.31 13.79 16.95
C GLY A 38 6.72 13.61 16.38
N SER A 39 7.03 12.48 15.74
CA SER A 39 8.37 12.18 15.16
C SER A 39 8.79 13.03 13.95
N GLY A 40 7.90 13.90 13.44
CA GLY A 40 8.21 14.79 12.30
C GLY A 40 7.85 14.27 10.91
N LYS A 41 7.16 13.13 10.77
CA LYS A 41 6.67 12.60 9.47
C LYS A 41 5.91 13.66 8.63
N SER A 42 4.89 14.28 9.21
CA SER A 42 4.14 15.32 8.52
C SER A 42 5.00 16.53 8.16
N ALA A 43 6.10 16.80 8.89
CA ALA A 43 7.01 17.87 8.50
C ALA A 43 7.76 17.57 7.20
N ILE A 44 8.05 16.28 6.90
CA ILE A 44 8.59 15.84 5.59
C ILE A 44 7.55 16.08 4.48
N TYR A 45 6.29 15.68 4.71
CA TYR A 45 5.18 15.96 3.78
C TYR A 45 5.12 17.45 3.46
N TRP A 46 5.10 18.30 4.49
CA TRP A 46 4.98 19.74 4.33
C TRP A 46 6.21 20.37 3.68
N ALA A 47 7.41 19.83 3.90
CA ALA A 47 8.61 20.35 3.25
C ALA A 47 8.56 20.15 1.73
N LEU A 48 8.29 18.91 1.28
CA LEU A 48 8.17 18.62 -0.15
C LEU A 48 6.98 19.37 -0.78
N TYR A 49 5.86 19.43 -0.07
CA TYR A 49 4.69 20.19 -0.51
C TYR A 49 5.02 21.68 -0.70
N THR A 50 5.60 22.33 0.33
CA THR A 50 5.95 23.76 0.26
C THR A 50 6.98 24.05 -0.82
N LEU A 51 7.97 23.17 -1.04
CA LEU A 51 8.95 23.33 -2.12
C LEU A 51 8.27 23.34 -3.50
N LEU A 52 7.44 22.34 -3.79
CA LEU A 52 6.75 22.22 -5.08
C LEU A 52 5.69 23.32 -5.26
N GLU A 53 4.93 23.63 -4.21
CA GLU A 53 3.89 24.68 -4.24
C GLU A 53 4.49 26.08 -4.43
N SER A 54 5.73 26.32 -3.99
CA SER A 54 6.42 27.60 -4.18
C SER A 54 6.60 27.96 -5.66
N SER A 55 6.69 26.96 -6.54
CA SER A 55 6.87 27.15 -7.98
C SER A 55 5.70 27.87 -8.67
N ILE A 56 4.50 27.77 -8.13
CA ILE A 56 3.25 28.33 -8.70
C ILE A 56 2.77 29.59 -7.98
N LYS A 57 3.53 30.13 -7.01
CA LYS A 57 3.15 31.33 -6.26
C LYS A 57 3.24 32.58 -7.13
N LYS A 58 2.29 33.50 -6.92
CA LYS A 58 2.16 34.73 -7.74
C LYS A 58 3.20 35.79 -7.38
N SER A 59 3.70 35.77 -6.14
CA SER A 59 4.70 36.73 -5.67
C SER A 59 5.66 36.13 -4.65
N ASP A 60 6.85 36.72 -4.53
CA ASP A 60 7.88 36.34 -3.56
C ASP A 60 7.35 36.36 -2.11
N ALA A 61 6.53 37.36 -1.78
CA ALA A 61 5.92 37.52 -0.45
C ALA A 61 5.02 36.32 -0.05
N GLU A 62 4.45 35.60 -1.02
CA GLU A 62 3.66 34.39 -0.75
C GLU A 62 4.53 33.19 -0.35
N ILE A 63 5.82 33.19 -0.70
CA ILE A 63 6.79 32.16 -0.32
C ILE A 63 7.51 32.59 0.96
N GLU A 64 8.03 33.82 1.01
CA GLU A 64 8.79 34.37 2.14
C GLU A 64 8.05 34.23 3.47
N LYS A 65 6.71 34.36 3.47
CA LYS A 65 5.89 34.27 4.68
C LYS A 65 6.03 32.93 5.41
N TYR A 66 6.35 31.84 4.70
CA TYR A 66 6.56 30.53 5.30
C TYR A 66 7.93 30.43 5.99
N PHE A 67 8.91 31.23 5.57
CA PHE A 67 10.30 31.20 6.08
C PHE A 67 10.66 32.43 6.93
N ASP A 68 9.69 33.29 7.25
CA ASP A 68 9.88 34.42 8.16
C ASP A 68 9.13 34.22 9.48
N LYS A 69 9.89 33.95 10.54
CA LYS A 69 9.39 33.72 11.92
C LYS A 69 8.45 34.81 12.46
N ARG A 70 8.44 36.00 11.87
CA ARG A 70 7.60 37.15 12.28
C ARG A 70 6.22 37.14 11.61
N LYS A 71 6.03 36.31 10.58
CA LYS A 71 4.78 36.22 9.82
C LYS A 71 3.85 35.19 10.46
N ARG A 72 2.55 35.39 10.27
CA ARG A 72 1.51 34.52 10.87
C ARG A 72 1.55 33.10 10.28
N GLU A 73 1.87 33.00 9.00
CA GLU A 73 1.93 31.76 8.23
C GLU A 73 3.30 31.06 8.33
N SER A 74 4.19 31.54 9.20
CA SER A 74 5.54 31.01 9.38
C SER A 74 5.52 29.51 9.69
N LEU A 75 6.31 28.77 8.94
CA LEU A 75 6.62 27.36 9.17
C LEU A 75 8.02 27.18 9.77
N VAL A 76 8.74 28.27 10.06
CA VAL A 76 10.05 28.25 10.72
C VAL A 76 9.96 27.57 12.08
N ASN A 77 10.92 26.70 12.37
CA ASN A 77 11.05 26.05 13.66
C ASN A 77 11.11 27.10 14.79
N ILE A 78 10.31 26.93 15.84
CA ILE A 78 10.21 27.92 16.92
C ILE A 78 11.53 28.11 17.67
N TYR A 79 12.44 27.14 17.60
CA TYR A 79 13.75 27.16 18.23
C TYR A 79 14.85 27.68 17.32
N ALA A 80 14.55 27.98 16.06
CA ALA A 80 15.51 28.60 15.14
C ALA A 80 16.02 29.92 15.74
N GLN A 81 17.35 30.08 15.76
CA GLN A 81 18.01 31.28 16.26
C GLN A 81 17.65 32.49 15.38
N SER A 82 17.72 33.69 15.95
CA SER A 82 17.50 34.92 15.19
C SER A 82 18.54 35.05 14.06
N GLY A 83 18.09 34.96 12.82
CA GLY A 83 18.96 34.97 11.64
C GLY A 83 19.38 33.58 11.14
N GLY A 84 18.93 32.49 11.78
CA GLY A 84 19.09 31.13 11.25
C GLY A 84 18.35 30.96 9.93
N ASP A 85 19.00 30.28 8.97
CA ASP A 85 18.40 30.04 7.67
C ASP A 85 17.36 28.91 7.77
N ALA A 86 16.13 29.21 7.40
CA ALA A 86 15.06 28.22 7.30
C ALA A 86 14.89 27.88 5.84
N TYR A 87 15.13 26.62 5.49
CA TYR A 87 15.20 26.18 4.10
C TYR A 87 14.74 24.74 3.92
N ILE A 88 14.37 24.45 2.68
CA ILE A 88 14.12 23.11 2.17
C ILE A 88 14.95 22.97 0.90
N GLU A 89 15.70 21.88 0.77
CA GLU A 89 16.46 21.58 -0.43
C GLU A 89 16.25 20.13 -0.86
N ALA A 90 15.88 19.93 -2.12
CA ALA A 90 15.70 18.64 -2.76
C ALA A 90 16.76 18.45 -3.84
N VAL A 91 17.46 17.33 -3.78
CA VAL A 91 18.42 16.92 -4.81
C VAL A 91 17.78 15.83 -5.66
N ILE A 92 17.64 16.08 -6.96
CA ILE A 92 17.16 15.09 -7.92
C ILE A 92 18.27 14.70 -8.90
N LYS A 93 18.21 13.46 -9.39
CA LYS A 93 19.12 12.97 -10.45
C LYS A 93 18.35 12.24 -11.54
N ASP A 94 18.81 12.37 -12.78
CA ASP A 94 18.38 11.48 -13.86
C ASP A 94 19.20 10.18 -13.90
N GLU A 95 18.80 9.25 -14.76
CA GLU A 95 19.48 7.97 -14.98
C GLU A 95 20.89 8.14 -15.56
N GLN A 96 21.18 9.29 -16.17
CA GLN A 96 22.47 9.62 -16.79
C GLN A 96 23.43 10.30 -15.79
N GLY A 97 22.97 10.56 -14.56
CA GLY A 97 23.73 11.17 -13.48
C GLY A 97 23.69 12.70 -13.44
N SER A 98 22.92 13.36 -14.31
CA SER A 98 22.68 14.80 -14.22
C SER A 98 21.97 15.11 -12.91
N LYS A 99 22.48 16.10 -12.17
CA LYS A 99 21.98 16.48 -10.85
C LYS A 99 21.38 17.87 -10.91
N LYS A 100 20.17 18.03 -10.38
CA LYS A 100 19.55 19.34 -10.10
C LYS A 100 19.26 19.47 -8.61
N ASN A 101 19.45 20.68 -8.11
CA ASN A 101 19.14 21.05 -6.73
C ASN A 101 18.07 22.13 -6.75
N TYR A 102 16.96 21.88 -6.07
CA TYR A 102 15.92 22.88 -5.85
C TYR A 102 15.94 23.26 -4.38
N ARG A 103 16.21 24.53 -4.09
CA ARG A 103 16.24 25.08 -2.74
C ARG A 103 15.25 26.21 -2.62
N VAL A 104 14.54 26.26 -1.50
CA VAL A 104 13.68 27.38 -1.14
C VAL A 104 13.97 27.82 0.28
N SER A 105 14.10 29.13 0.47
CA SER A 105 14.28 29.77 1.77
C SER A 105 13.65 31.15 1.75
N LYS A 106 13.88 31.95 2.81
CA LYS A 106 13.45 33.35 2.80
C LYS A 106 14.17 34.20 1.73
N ASN A 107 15.44 33.90 1.45
CA ASN A 107 16.27 34.70 0.54
C ASN A 107 16.58 33.97 -0.78
N ASP A 108 16.13 32.71 -0.91
CA ASP A 108 16.30 31.87 -2.07
C ASP A 108 14.91 31.50 -2.61
N LEU A 109 14.50 32.21 -3.64
CA LEU A 109 13.16 32.19 -4.21
C LEU A 109 13.18 31.84 -5.70
N ASP A 110 14.32 31.38 -6.21
CA ASP A 110 14.53 31.08 -7.63
C ASP A 110 13.64 29.93 -8.11
N VAL A 111 13.13 29.12 -7.19
CA VAL A 111 12.10 28.10 -7.46
C VAL A 111 10.78 28.69 -7.98
N ARG A 112 10.50 29.98 -7.74
CA ARG A 112 9.24 30.62 -8.19
C ARG A 112 9.27 30.81 -9.70
N GLY A 113 8.31 30.21 -10.39
CA GLY A 113 8.23 30.29 -11.85
C GLY A 113 9.20 29.36 -12.59
N ASP A 114 9.92 28.48 -11.87
CA ASP A 114 10.73 27.43 -12.49
C ASP A 114 9.79 26.45 -13.21
N SER A 115 9.95 26.33 -14.53
CA SER A 115 9.05 25.53 -15.37
C SER A 115 9.12 24.03 -15.05
N ASP A 116 10.31 23.51 -14.75
CA ASP A 116 10.52 22.09 -14.49
C ASP A 116 9.90 21.73 -13.13
N LEU A 117 10.05 22.62 -12.14
CA LEU A 117 9.44 22.44 -10.82
C LEU A 117 7.92 22.61 -10.84
N GLN A 118 7.38 23.50 -11.68
CA GLN A 118 5.95 23.61 -11.91
C GLN A 118 5.38 22.33 -12.53
N GLU A 119 6.05 21.77 -13.54
CA GLU A 119 5.69 20.48 -14.13
C GLU A 119 5.74 19.36 -13.10
N SER A 120 6.78 19.33 -12.26
CA SER A 120 6.88 18.37 -11.15
C SER A 120 5.82 18.52 -10.09
N ASN A 121 5.43 19.74 -9.73
CA ASN A 121 4.32 19.99 -8.79
C ASN A 121 3.01 19.43 -9.33
N MET A 122 2.77 19.60 -10.63
CA MET A 122 1.54 19.14 -11.29
C MET A 122 1.50 17.63 -11.50
N ALA A 123 2.66 17.03 -11.80
CA ALA A 123 2.79 15.58 -11.95
C ALA A 123 2.89 14.84 -10.61
N SER A 124 3.14 15.55 -9.49
CA SER A 124 3.21 14.94 -8.16
C SER A 124 1.86 15.01 -7.44
N ASP A 125 1.72 14.19 -6.39
CA ASP A 125 0.53 14.22 -5.56
C ASP A 125 0.84 13.99 -4.09
N PHE A 126 0.06 14.66 -3.25
CA PHE A 126 0.25 14.73 -1.81
C PHE A 126 -1.05 14.32 -1.12
N ILE A 127 -1.08 13.11 -0.57
CA ILE A 127 -2.29 12.54 0.02
C ILE A 127 -2.12 12.42 1.53
N ASN A 128 -3.05 13.00 2.27
CA ASN A 128 -3.15 12.79 3.72
C ASN A 128 -4.61 12.45 4.08
N TYR A 129 -4.85 12.21 5.37
CA TYR A 129 -6.19 11.88 5.87
C TYR A 129 -7.28 12.93 5.53
N ARG A 130 -6.91 14.18 5.22
CA ARG A 130 -7.87 15.26 4.92
C ARG A 130 -8.66 15.00 3.64
N VAL A 131 -8.07 14.29 2.68
CA VAL A 131 -8.74 13.96 1.41
C VAL A 131 -10.03 13.19 1.66
N LEU A 132 -9.98 12.17 2.54
CA LEU A 132 -11.16 11.41 2.93
C LEU A 132 -12.05 12.18 3.89
N PHE A 133 -11.45 12.91 4.84
CA PHE A 133 -12.19 13.68 5.83
C PHE A 133 -13.14 14.71 5.19
N GLN A 134 -12.69 15.46 4.18
CA GLN A 134 -13.53 16.45 3.50
C GLN A 134 -14.74 15.79 2.82
N LEU A 135 -14.55 14.61 2.23
CA LEU A 135 -15.62 13.84 1.61
C LEU A 135 -16.65 13.32 2.64
N HIS A 136 -16.19 12.96 3.84
CA HIS A 136 -17.04 12.49 4.95
C HIS A 136 -17.71 13.63 5.73
N ASN A 137 -17.21 14.85 5.64
CA ASN A 137 -17.75 16.01 6.37
C ASN A 137 -19.10 16.52 5.81
N LEU A 138 -19.63 15.90 4.75
CA LEU A 138 -20.93 16.23 4.18
C LEU A 138 -22.07 15.72 5.08
N LYS A 139 -22.67 16.63 5.86
CA LYS A 139 -23.85 16.33 6.68
C LYS A 139 -25.02 15.85 5.83
N HIS A 140 -25.88 15.01 6.41
CA HIS A 140 -27.13 14.59 5.74
C HIS A 140 -28.02 15.77 5.36
N SER A 141 -27.99 16.88 6.12
CA SER A 141 -28.75 18.10 5.80
C SER A 141 -28.32 18.77 4.50
N ASN A 142 -27.07 18.56 4.08
CA ASN A 142 -26.48 19.26 2.95
C ASN A 142 -26.71 18.48 1.64
N GLU A 143 -26.65 19.20 0.52
CA GLU A 143 -26.52 18.57 -0.79
C GLU A 143 -25.10 17.99 -0.93
N ASN A 144 -24.94 16.94 -1.74
CA ASN A 144 -23.64 16.32 -2.01
C ASN A 144 -22.86 17.05 -3.10
N ASP A 145 -22.67 18.35 -2.90
CA ASP A 145 -21.92 19.20 -3.82
C ASP A 145 -20.42 19.05 -3.58
N LEU A 146 -19.73 18.48 -4.57
CA LEU A 146 -18.30 18.23 -4.54
C LEU A 146 -17.48 19.37 -5.16
N PHE A 147 -18.10 20.42 -5.72
CA PHE A 147 -17.34 21.47 -6.39
C PHE A 147 -16.30 22.16 -5.49
N PRO A 148 -16.58 22.50 -4.21
CA PRO A 148 -15.57 23.09 -3.34
C PRO A 148 -14.31 22.22 -3.20
N TRP A 149 -14.50 20.90 -3.16
CA TRP A 149 -13.40 19.94 -3.14
C TRP A 149 -12.60 19.96 -4.44
N PHE A 150 -13.26 20.03 -5.61
CA PHE A 150 -12.57 20.18 -6.89
C PHE A 150 -11.78 21.50 -6.98
N GLU A 151 -12.37 22.60 -6.53
CA GLU A 151 -11.74 23.92 -6.56
C GLU A 151 -10.44 23.96 -5.73
N GLU A 152 -10.46 23.36 -4.53
CA GLU A 152 -9.31 23.35 -3.62
C GLU A 152 -8.26 22.28 -3.98
N GLU A 153 -8.70 21.06 -4.31
CA GLU A 153 -7.81 19.88 -4.34
C GLU A 153 -7.44 19.41 -5.75
N VAL A 154 -8.08 19.97 -6.79
CA VAL A 154 -7.97 19.46 -8.17
C VAL A 154 -7.59 20.54 -9.17
N LEU A 155 -8.35 21.64 -9.24
CA LEU A 155 -8.10 22.72 -10.21
C LEU A 155 -6.68 23.35 -10.14
N PRO A 156 -6.01 23.45 -8.98
CA PRO A 156 -4.63 23.96 -8.92
C PRO A 156 -3.61 23.06 -9.64
N TYR A 157 -3.91 21.77 -9.79
CA TYR A 157 -2.95 20.75 -10.25
C TYR A 157 -3.31 20.16 -11.62
N VAL A 158 -4.33 20.68 -12.30
CA VAL A 158 -4.77 20.23 -13.64
C VAL A 158 -4.53 21.33 -14.65
N LYS A 159 -3.85 21.01 -15.75
CA LYS A 159 -3.54 21.97 -16.83
C LYS A 159 -4.69 22.13 -17.82
N ARG A 160 -4.84 23.35 -18.34
CA ARG A 160 -5.56 23.60 -19.60
C ARG A 160 -4.67 24.45 -20.52
N GLY A 161 -3.90 23.79 -21.38
CA GLY A 161 -2.80 24.44 -22.10
C GLY A 161 -1.53 24.42 -21.24
N SER A 162 -0.81 25.55 -21.16
CA SER A 162 0.40 25.68 -20.36
C SER A 162 0.15 26.04 -18.89
N GLU A 163 -1.06 26.49 -18.55
CA GLU A 163 -1.39 27.04 -17.23
C GLU A 163 -2.28 26.11 -16.40
N PRO A 164 -2.17 26.14 -15.06
CA PRO A 164 -3.15 25.56 -14.15
C PRO A 164 -4.57 26.05 -14.41
N CYS A 165 -5.55 25.16 -14.31
CA CYS A 165 -6.96 25.48 -14.54
C CYS A 165 -7.52 26.46 -13.49
N LEU A 166 -7.00 26.42 -12.26
CA LEU A 166 -7.36 27.40 -11.23
C LEU A 166 -7.06 28.84 -11.70
N ASN A 167 -5.92 29.09 -12.33
CA ASN A 167 -5.56 30.42 -12.83
C ASN A 167 -6.60 30.94 -13.83
N GLU A 168 -7.02 30.08 -14.77
CA GLU A 168 -8.07 30.44 -15.71
C GLU A 168 -9.42 30.67 -15.00
N PHE A 169 -9.75 29.85 -14.02
CA PHE A 169 -11.00 30.00 -13.28
C PHE A 169 -11.05 31.29 -12.45
N GLU A 170 -9.93 31.67 -11.82
CA GLU A 170 -9.78 32.95 -11.13
C GLU A 170 -9.81 34.13 -12.10
N ASP A 171 -9.17 34.02 -13.26
CA ASP A 171 -9.25 35.05 -14.30
C ASP A 171 -10.68 35.25 -14.79
N LEU A 172 -11.45 34.17 -14.96
CA LEU A 172 -12.87 34.26 -15.24
C LEU A 172 -13.63 34.97 -14.11
N LYS A 173 -13.28 34.73 -12.84
CA LYS A 173 -13.88 35.46 -11.69
C LYS A 173 -13.50 36.94 -11.61
N ASN A 174 -12.51 37.41 -12.39
CA ASN A 174 -12.22 38.85 -12.52
C ASN A 174 -13.17 39.54 -13.52
N GLY A 175 -13.85 38.77 -14.38
CA GLY A 175 -14.75 39.28 -15.39
C GLY A 175 -14.06 39.76 -16.67
N PRO A 176 -14.83 40.24 -17.67
CA PRO A 176 -14.30 40.90 -18.86
C PRO A 176 -13.63 42.23 -18.53
N ASP A 177 -12.71 42.65 -19.40
CA ASP A 177 -12.19 44.02 -19.39
C ASP A 177 -13.34 45.03 -19.49
N LYS A 178 -13.23 46.10 -18.70
CA LYS A 178 -14.18 47.21 -18.75
C LYS A 178 -14.09 47.95 -20.07
N VAL A 179 -15.21 48.50 -20.49
CA VAL A 179 -15.38 49.29 -21.70
C VAL A 179 -15.84 50.70 -21.35
N THR A 180 -15.53 51.67 -22.19
CA THR A 180 -16.00 53.05 -22.01
C THR A 180 -17.43 53.20 -22.52
N ASP A 181 -18.31 53.77 -21.69
CA ASP A 181 -19.69 54.10 -22.07
C ASP A 181 -19.78 55.45 -22.82
N LYS A 182 -20.98 55.86 -23.23
CA LYS A 182 -21.21 57.18 -23.87
C LYS A 182 -20.90 58.39 -22.98
N HIS A 183 -20.80 58.21 -21.66
CA HIS A 183 -20.49 59.25 -20.69
C HIS A 183 -18.98 59.36 -20.40
N GLY A 184 -18.18 58.40 -20.87
CA GLY A 184 -16.74 58.36 -20.65
C GLY A 184 -16.34 57.53 -19.43
N ASP A 185 -17.29 56.83 -18.80
CA ASP A 185 -17.07 56.03 -17.59
C ASP A 185 -16.67 54.59 -17.96
N GLU A 186 -15.82 53.98 -17.13
CA GLU A 186 -15.40 52.57 -17.29
C GLU A 186 -16.41 51.62 -16.65
N VAL A 187 -17.17 50.91 -17.49
CA VAL A 187 -18.25 50.00 -17.10
C VAL A 187 -17.99 48.58 -17.58
N PHE A 188 -18.61 47.59 -16.94
CA PHE A 188 -18.57 46.23 -17.48
C PHE A 188 -19.47 46.11 -18.71
N PRO A 189 -19.04 45.38 -19.76
CA PRO A 189 -19.88 45.15 -20.91
C PRO A 189 -21.03 44.20 -20.55
N THR A 190 -22.27 44.57 -20.88
CA THR A 190 -23.50 43.83 -20.52
C THR A 190 -24.26 43.30 -21.75
N ALA A 191 -25.25 42.45 -21.52
CA ALA A 191 -26.05 41.86 -22.59
C ALA A 191 -26.95 42.89 -23.32
N SER A 192 -27.28 44.02 -22.67
CA SER A 192 -28.11 45.10 -23.22
C SER A 192 -27.42 45.85 -24.36
N LEU A 193 -26.08 45.89 -24.38
CA LEU A 193 -25.27 46.51 -25.45
C LEU A 193 -25.59 45.93 -26.83
N ARG A 194 -26.09 44.70 -26.91
CA ARG A 194 -26.53 44.07 -28.16
C ARG A 194 -27.54 44.92 -28.94
N THR A 195 -28.39 45.64 -28.22
CA THR A 195 -29.47 46.47 -28.75
C THR A 195 -29.25 47.96 -28.48
N SER A 196 -28.04 48.40 -28.12
CA SER A 196 -27.77 49.84 -27.93
C SER A 196 -28.00 50.61 -29.23
N ASP A 197 -28.59 51.80 -29.09
CA ASP A 197 -28.80 52.76 -30.17
C ASP A 197 -27.49 53.48 -30.54
N ASP A 198 -26.50 53.48 -29.65
CA ASP A 198 -25.18 54.04 -29.91
C ASP A 198 -24.27 53.04 -30.65
N PRO A 199 -23.74 53.36 -31.84
CA PRO A 199 -22.89 52.45 -32.61
C PRO A 199 -21.58 52.06 -31.91
N GLY A 200 -21.02 52.92 -31.05
CA GLY A 200 -19.80 52.67 -30.29
C GLY A 200 -20.05 51.69 -29.15
N GLU A 201 -21.07 51.94 -28.33
CA GLU A 201 -21.49 51.03 -27.26
C GLU A 201 -21.92 49.66 -27.80
N LYS A 202 -22.54 49.61 -28.99
CA LYS A 202 -22.91 48.36 -29.64
C LYS A 202 -21.70 47.52 -30.06
N GLN A 203 -20.57 48.13 -30.38
CA GLN A 203 -19.32 47.39 -30.64
C GLN A 203 -18.76 46.76 -29.37
N ASN A 204 -18.94 47.42 -28.22
CA ASN A 204 -18.51 46.90 -26.92
C ASN A 204 -19.22 45.58 -26.53
N TYR A 205 -20.36 45.26 -27.16
CA TYR A 205 -21.03 43.95 -26.99
C TYR A 205 -20.11 42.75 -27.34
N GLU A 206 -19.13 42.91 -28.24
CA GLU A 206 -18.20 41.83 -28.56
C GLU A 206 -17.31 41.43 -27.36
N TYR A 207 -17.03 42.35 -26.42
CA TYR A 207 -16.32 42.03 -25.19
C TYR A 207 -17.16 41.10 -24.28
N TYR A 208 -18.44 41.45 -24.07
CA TYR A 208 -19.38 40.58 -23.35
C TYR A 208 -19.52 39.21 -24.03
N LYS A 209 -19.65 39.19 -25.36
CA LYS A 209 -19.80 37.96 -26.14
C LYS A 209 -18.55 37.08 -26.10
N SER A 210 -17.36 37.67 -26.22
CA SER A 210 -16.07 36.99 -26.08
C SER A 210 -15.94 36.35 -24.70
N TYR A 211 -16.20 37.12 -23.64
CA TYR A 211 -16.16 36.63 -22.27
C TYR A 211 -17.19 35.52 -22.01
N LYS A 212 -18.43 35.68 -22.46
CA LYS A 212 -19.47 34.63 -22.39
C LYS A 212 -19.06 33.34 -23.11
N ASN A 213 -18.36 33.45 -24.24
CA ASN A 213 -17.82 32.28 -24.94
C ASN A 213 -16.70 31.59 -24.14
N ARG A 214 -15.82 32.34 -23.46
CA ARG A 214 -14.80 31.77 -22.56
C ARG A 214 -15.43 31.00 -21.41
N VAL A 215 -16.44 31.57 -20.76
CA VAL A 215 -17.25 30.90 -19.72
C VAL A 215 -17.89 29.61 -20.25
N GLY A 216 -18.44 29.65 -21.47
CA GLY A 216 -18.99 28.47 -22.15
C GLY A 216 -17.94 27.38 -22.39
N ALA A 217 -16.79 27.76 -22.94
CA ALA A 217 -15.69 26.84 -23.21
C ALA A 217 -15.14 26.18 -21.93
N TRP A 218 -15.03 26.94 -20.84
CA TRP A 218 -14.63 26.41 -19.53
C TRP A 218 -15.64 25.38 -19.01
N ASN A 219 -16.95 25.68 -19.05
CA ASN A 219 -18.00 24.74 -18.63
C ASN A 219 -18.00 23.45 -19.45
N ASP A 220 -17.82 23.54 -20.78
CA ASP A 220 -17.77 22.37 -21.66
C ASP A 220 -16.53 21.52 -21.40
N TRP A 221 -15.38 22.16 -21.16
CA TRP A 221 -14.16 21.48 -20.73
C TRP A 221 -14.37 20.78 -19.38
N PHE A 222 -14.90 21.47 -18.36
CA PHE A 222 -15.07 20.93 -17.02
C PHE A 222 -16.01 19.73 -17.02
N LYS A 223 -17.09 19.80 -17.81
CA LYS A 223 -17.99 18.67 -18.03
C LYS A 223 -17.28 17.46 -18.64
N LYS A 224 -16.47 17.66 -19.68
CA LYS A 224 -15.66 16.58 -20.29
C LYS A 224 -14.61 16.02 -19.33
N TYR A 225 -14.00 16.88 -18.52
CA TYR A 225 -13.03 16.49 -17.50
C TYR A 225 -13.69 15.55 -16.47
N LEU A 226 -14.83 15.94 -15.90
CA LEU A 226 -15.60 15.10 -14.98
C LEU A 226 -16.04 13.78 -15.63
N GLU A 227 -16.39 13.81 -16.91
CA GLU A 227 -16.74 12.60 -17.67
C GLU A 227 -15.60 11.60 -17.72
N ARG A 228 -14.37 12.05 -17.99
CA ARG A 228 -13.21 11.16 -17.95
C ARG A 228 -12.95 10.64 -16.53
N ILE A 229 -13.05 11.51 -15.51
CA ILE A 229 -12.77 11.12 -14.12
C ILE A 229 -13.72 10.02 -13.65
N PHE A 230 -15.04 10.13 -13.88
CA PHE A 230 -15.95 9.08 -13.41
C PHE A 230 -15.80 7.78 -14.20
N LEU A 231 -15.38 7.83 -15.47
CA LEU A 231 -15.10 6.62 -16.25
C LEU A 231 -13.94 5.84 -15.64
N THR A 232 -12.80 6.49 -15.39
CA THR A 232 -11.65 5.87 -14.74
C THR A 232 -11.98 5.45 -13.31
N ALA A 233 -12.68 6.30 -12.54
CA ALA A 233 -13.07 5.96 -11.17
C ALA A 233 -14.00 4.74 -11.11
N ASN A 234 -14.92 4.58 -12.07
CA ASN A 234 -15.76 3.38 -12.14
C ASN A 234 -14.95 2.12 -12.46
N SER A 235 -13.96 2.19 -13.35
CA SER A 235 -13.05 1.06 -13.59
C SER A 235 -12.30 0.69 -12.31
N ILE A 236 -11.74 1.67 -11.59
CA ILE A 236 -11.08 1.41 -10.30
C ILE A 236 -12.05 0.78 -9.28
N LEU A 237 -13.28 1.29 -9.17
CA LEU A 237 -14.29 0.75 -8.25
C LEU A 237 -14.67 -0.70 -8.56
N GLN A 238 -14.77 -1.07 -9.83
CA GLN A 238 -15.21 -2.38 -10.28
C GLN A 238 -14.05 -3.38 -10.36
N ASP A 239 -12.94 -2.99 -10.96
CA ASP A 239 -11.82 -3.86 -11.28
C ASP A 239 -10.86 -4.04 -10.10
N ASP A 240 -10.62 -2.95 -9.33
CA ASP A 240 -9.67 -2.98 -8.21
C ASP A 240 -10.40 -3.18 -6.87
N PHE A 241 -11.44 -2.38 -6.56
CA PHE A 241 -12.19 -2.50 -5.31
C PHE A 241 -13.28 -3.59 -5.32
N ALA A 242 -13.55 -4.21 -6.48
CA ALA A 242 -14.56 -5.26 -6.64
C ALA A 242 -15.98 -4.87 -6.16
N TYR A 243 -16.32 -3.58 -6.21
CA TYR A 243 -17.65 -3.12 -5.83
C TYR A 243 -18.62 -3.12 -7.01
N ASN A 244 -19.80 -3.69 -6.78
CA ASN A 244 -20.86 -3.80 -7.77
C ASN A 244 -21.77 -2.55 -7.81
N PHE A 245 -21.19 -1.38 -8.06
CA PHE A 245 -21.95 -0.16 -8.32
C PHE A 245 -21.19 0.78 -9.25
N ARG A 246 -21.92 1.69 -9.91
CA ARG A 246 -21.35 2.73 -10.78
C ARG A 246 -21.83 4.11 -10.39
N ILE A 247 -20.93 5.08 -10.51
CA ILE A 247 -21.16 6.48 -10.21
C ILE A 247 -21.08 7.37 -11.46
N THR A 248 -21.63 8.58 -11.35
CA THR A 248 -21.43 9.67 -12.31
C THR A 248 -21.52 11.02 -11.62
N PHE A 249 -21.07 12.08 -12.30
CA PHE A 249 -21.26 13.45 -11.87
C PHE A 249 -22.40 14.11 -12.64
N GLU A 250 -23.29 14.79 -11.93
CA GLU A 250 -24.33 15.64 -12.52
C GLU A 250 -24.01 17.12 -12.24
N ILE A 251 -23.93 17.91 -13.33
CA ILE A 251 -24.01 19.37 -13.27
C ILE A 251 -25.36 19.81 -13.85
N LYS A 252 -26.25 20.32 -13.01
CA LYS A 252 -27.55 20.87 -13.45
C LYS A 252 -27.30 22.14 -14.28
N LYS A 253 -28.12 22.40 -15.32
CA LYS A 253 -27.95 23.58 -16.20
C LYS A 253 -27.85 24.91 -15.44
N LYS A 254 -28.64 25.09 -14.38
CA LYS A 254 -28.64 26.29 -13.53
C LYS A 254 -27.47 26.36 -12.54
N ALA A 255 -26.70 25.29 -12.43
CA ALA A 255 -25.58 25.14 -11.51
C ALA A 255 -24.26 24.95 -12.28
N ARG A 256 -24.16 25.53 -13.48
CA ARG A 256 -22.90 25.70 -14.21
C ARG A 256 -22.24 26.99 -13.75
N PHE A 257 -20.94 27.13 -14.01
CA PHE A 257 -20.29 28.41 -13.80
C PHE A 257 -20.98 29.45 -14.69
N ASN A 258 -21.51 30.50 -14.09
CA ASN A 258 -22.26 31.53 -14.80
C ASN A 258 -22.11 32.88 -14.10
N PHE A 259 -22.56 33.94 -14.77
CA PHE A 259 -22.45 35.30 -14.26
C PHE A 259 -23.67 36.13 -14.65
N GLU A 260 -23.94 37.15 -13.84
CA GLU A 260 -24.85 38.25 -14.13
C GLU A 260 -24.05 39.55 -14.08
N ALA A 261 -24.07 40.32 -15.17
CA ALA A 261 -23.29 41.55 -15.29
C ALA A 261 -24.23 42.76 -15.30
N SER A 262 -23.93 43.73 -14.46
CA SER A 262 -24.42 45.11 -14.53
C SER A 262 -23.27 46.02 -14.98
N ASP A 263 -23.55 47.31 -15.19
CA ASP A 263 -22.52 48.27 -15.61
C ASP A 263 -21.46 48.47 -14.50
N GLU A 264 -21.85 48.30 -13.22
CA GLU A 264 -21.02 48.55 -12.04
C GLU A 264 -20.32 47.29 -11.50
N GLU A 265 -21.01 46.14 -11.54
CA GLU A 265 -20.57 44.90 -10.88
C GLU A 265 -20.91 43.63 -11.67
N ILE A 266 -20.21 42.55 -11.35
CA ILE A 266 -20.49 41.21 -11.87
C ILE A 266 -20.70 40.26 -10.70
N GLU A 267 -21.87 39.62 -10.68
CA GLU A 267 -22.18 38.53 -9.75
C GLU A 267 -21.84 37.19 -10.40
N PHE A 268 -21.09 36.35 -9.70
CA PHE A 268 -20.67 35.03 -10.19
C PHE A 268 -21.36 33.91 -9.43
N TYR A 269 -21.74 32.86 -10.16
CA TYR A 269 -22.33 31.65 -9.62
C TYR A 269 -21.40 30.47 -9.88
N ASN A 270 -20.80 29.92 -8.82
CA ASN A 270 -19.97 28.72 -8.92
C ASN A 270 -20.79 27.51 -9.39
N PRO A 271 -20.17 26.59 -10.14
CA PRO A 271 -20.84 25.36 -10.51
C PRO A 271 -21.08 24.46 -9.28
N LYS A 272 -22.10 23.61 -9.37
CA LYS A 272 -22.33 22.54 -8.39
C LYS A 272 -22.17 21.17 -9.03
N VAL A 273 -21.41 20.29 -8.37
CA VAL A 273 -21.09 18.95 -8.87
C VAL A 273 -21.69 17.92 -7.95
N PHE A 274 -22.77 17.26 -8.39
CA PHE A 274 -23.45 16.25 -7.59
C PHE A 274 -23.00 14.85 -7.99
N LEU A 275 -22.62 14.04 -7.01
CA LEU A 275 -22.38 12.61 -7.24
C LEU A 275 -23.70 11.84 -7.33
N LYS A 276 -23.82 10.94 -8.29
CA LYS A 276 -24.96 10.02 -8.40
C LYS A 276 -24.50 8.59 -8.54
N VAL A 277 -25.30 7.67 -7.99
CA VAL A 277 -25.17 6.23 -8.22
C VAL A 277 -26.14 5.86 -9.34
N ILE A 278 -25.60 5.42 -10.48
CA ILE A 278 -26.36 5.08 -11.69
C ILE A 278 -26.64 3.57 -11.80
N GLU A 279 -25.92 2.76 -11.03
CA GLU A 279 -26.15 1.33 -10.89
C GLU A 279 -25.72 0.91 -9.49
N TYR A 280 -26.49 0.04 -8.83
CA TYR A 280 -26.14 -0.50 -7.51
C TYR A 280 -26.65 -1.92 -7.37
N GLU A 281 -25.75 -2.88 -7.14
CA GLU A 281 -26.05 -4.29 -6.94
C GLU A 281 -26.97 -4.87 -8.04
N GLY A 282 -26.67 -4.55 -9.31
CA GLY A 282 -27.44 -4.95 -10.49
C GLY A 282 -28.73 -4.17 -10.76
N ILE A 283 -29.08 -3.17 -9.93
CA ILE A 283 -30.23 -2.29 -10.17
C ILE A 283 -29.77 -1.07 -10.97
N GLU A 284 -30.28 -0.94 -12.20
CA GLU A 284 -30.10 0.26 -13.01
C GLU A 284 -30.89 1.45 -12.45
N ASN A 285 -30.22 2.59 -12.31
CA ASN A 285 -30.74 3.86 -11.84
C ASN A 285 -31.62 3.73 -10.57
N PRO A 286 -31.05 3.34 -9.42
CA PRO A 286 -31.80 3.07 -8.18
C PRO A 286 -32.44 4.31 -7.55
N LYS A 287 -32.31 5.49 -8.17
CA LYS A 287 -32.84 6.79 -7.69
C LYS A 287 -32.41 7.15 -6.27
N ILE A 288 -31.16 6.89 -5.91
CA ILE A 288 -30.57 7.24 -4.61
C ILE A 288 -30.34 8.77 -4.57
N PRO A 289 -31.08 9.55 -3.76
CA PRO A 289 -30.98 11.02 -3.82
C PRO A 289 -29.71 11.57 -3.14
N LYS A 290 -29.21 10.87 -2.11
CA LYS A 290 -28.05 11.29 -1.29
C LYS A 290 -27.08 10.12 -1.09
N PRO A 291 -26.24 9.81 -2.10
CA PRO A 291 -25.30 8.70 -2.04
C PRO A 291 -24.40 8.71 -0.80
N HIS A 292 -23.94 9.89 -0.37
CA HIS A 292 -23.05 10.08 0.79
C HIS A 292 -23.66 9.65 2.12
N THR A 293 -24.98 9.50 2.19
CA THR A 293 -25.69 9.04 3.40
C THR A 293 -26.31 7.66 3.25
N PHE A 294 -26.46 7.19 2.01
CA PHE A 294 -27.00 5.87 1.72
C PHE A 294 -25.90 4.80 1.74
N LEU A 295 -24.74 5.12 1.18
CA LEU A 295 -23.59 4.22 1.15
C LEU A 295 -22.95 4.14 2.53
N ASN A 296 -22.45 2.96 2.88
CA ASN A 296 -21.64 2.81 4.08
C ASN A 296 -20.26 3.49 3.91
N GLU A 297 -19.55 3.67 5.02
CA GLU A 297 -18.27 4.38 5.05
C GLU A 297 -17.22 3.74 4.13
N ALA A 298 -17.18 2.41 4.04
CA ALA A 298 -16.27 1.69 3.15
C ALA A 298 -16.52 2.02 1.67
N ARG A 299 -17.77 1.91 1.20
CA ARG A 299 -18.12 2.24 -0.20
C ARG A 299 -17.94 3.72 -0.50
N TRP A 300 -18.25 4.61 0.45
CA TRP A 300 -18.05 6.05 0.29
C TRP A 300 -16.56 6.44 0.23
N SER A 301 -15.73 5.82 1.07
CA SER A 301 -14.28 6.02 1.04
C SER A 301 -13.67 5.51 -0.25
N ALA A 302 -14.12 4.34 -0.74
CA ALA A 302 -13.67 3.79 -2.02
C ALA A 302 -14.01 4.71 -3.20
N ILE A 303 -15.19 5.35 -3.19
CA ILE A 303 -15.54 6.39 -4.17
C ILE A 303 -14.54 7.54 -4.11
N GLY A 304 -14.24 8.06 -2.91
CA GLY A 304 -13.26 9.13 -2.73
C GLY A 304 -11.88 8.78 -3.27
N LEU A 305 -11.39 7.60 -2.92
CA LEU A 305 -10.09 7.09 -3.37
C LEU A 305 -10.07 6.85 -4.88
N ALA A 306 -11.10 6.23 -5.44
CA ALA A 306 -11.20 5.99 -6.88
C ALA A 306 -11.25 7.29 -7.68
N ILE A 307 -11.96 8.31 -7.20
CA ILE A 307 -11.93 9.64 -7.81
C ILE A 307 -10.52 10.23 -7.71
N ARG A 308 -9.87 10.16 -6.54
CA ARG A 308 -8.51 10.71 -6.38
C ARG A 308 -7.49 10.02 -7.27
N PHE A 309 -7.54 8.70 -7.36
CA PHE A 309 -6.71 7.90 -8.26
C PHE A 309 -7.01 8.18 -9.74
N ALA A 310 -8.28 8.34 -10.12
CA ALA A 310 -8.63 8.77 -11.47
C ALA A 310 -8.09 10.16 -11.84
N ILE A 311 -7.97 11.07 -10.86
CA ILE A 311 -7.31 12.36 -11.05
C ILE A 311 -5.80 12.17 -11.21
N LEU A 312 -5.19 11.31 -10.40
CA LEU A 312 -3.77 10.97 -10.50
C LEU A 312 -3.40 10.37 -11.87
N ASP A 313 -4.23 9.46 -12.40
CA ASP A 313 -4.04 8.87 -13.74
C ASP A 313 -4.12 9.92 -14.86
N GLN A 314 -4.83 11.03 -14.66
CA GLN A 314 -4.88 12.14 -15.63
C GLN A 314 -3.68 13.09 -15.53
N LYS A 315 -2.90 13.05 -14.44
CA LYS A 315 -1.71 13.90 -14.24
C LYS A 315 -0.46 13.38 -14.99
N LEU A 316 -0.56 12.31 -15.77
CA LEU A 316 0.55 11.63 -16.43
C LEU A 316 1.13 12.43 -17.62
N ASP A 317 1.78 13.54 -17.33
CA ASP A 317 2.64 14.30 -18.26
C ASP A 317 4.12 14.02 -17.93
N PRO A 318 5.05 14.07 -18.90
CA PRO A 318 6.47 13.95 -18.60
C PRO A 318 6.89 15.11 -17.70
N ALA A 319 7.46 14.80 -16.53
CA ALA A 319 8.00 15.78 -15.59
C ALA A 319 9.30 15.22 -15.01
N GLU A 320 10.19 16.09 -14.54
CA GLU A 320 11.49 15.67 -14.04
C GLU A 320 11.38 14.84 -12.77
N LEU A 321 10.60 15.31 -11.80
CA LEU A 321 10.23 14.58 -10.60
C LEU A 321 8.73 14.27 -10.61
N LYS A 322 8.38 13.01 -10.33
CA LYS A 322 7.03 12.55 -10.05
C LYS A 322 7.02 11.83 -8.71
N CYS A 323 6.51 12.47 -7.67
CA CYS A 323 6.42 11.84 -6.35
C CYS A 323 4.98 11.71 -5.87
N LEU A 324 4.71 10.63 -5.15
CA LEU A 324 3.46 10.40 -4.45
C LEU A 324 3.77 10.32 -2.94
N VAL A 325 3.47 11.39 -2.21
CA VAL A 325 3.75 11.49 -0.77
C VAL A 325 2.48 11.22 0.01
N ILE A 326 2.48 10.18 0.83
CA ILE A 326 1.31 9.69 1.56
C ILE A 326 1.59 9.80 3.06
N ASP A 327 0.78 10.59 3.77
CA ASP A 327 0.90 10.82 5.22
C ASP A 327 -0.35 10.34 5.95
N ASP A 328 -0.26 9.21 6.66
CA ASP A 328 -1.29 8.66 7.55
C ASP A 328 -2.68 8.48 6.91
N MET A 329 -2.76 8.33 5.58
CA MET A 329 -4.04 8.27 4.85
C MET A 329 -4.89 7.05 5.25
N LEU A 330 -4.27 5.91 5.57
CA LEU A 330 -4.98 4.64 5.67
C LEU A 330 -5.53 4.31 7.06
N LEU A 331 -5.29 5.15 8.07
CA LEU A 331 -5.89 4.94 9.39
C LEU A 331 -7.42 4.97 9.34
N SER A 332 -7.99 5.89 8.56
CA SER A 332 -9.43 6.12 8.50
C SER A 332 -10.12 5.18 7.52
N LEU A 333 -9.42 4.18 6.99
CA LEU A 333 -9.96 3.23 6.03
C LEU A 333 -10.26 1.89 6.67
N ASP A 334 -11.40 1.34 6.27
CA ASP A 334 -11.76 -0.06 6.52
C ASP A 334 -10.70 -1.02 5.95
N MET A 335 -10.48 -2.15 6.63
CA MET A 335 -9.47 -3.15 6.24
C MET A 335 -9.64 -3.62 4.79
N SER A 336 -10.88 -3.76 4.32
CA SER A 336 -11.18 -4.20 2.94
C SER A 336 -10.63 -3.23 1.88
N ASN A 337 -10.72 -1.93 2.13
CA ASN A 337 -10.18 -0.91 1.22
C ASN A 337 -8.67 -0.74 1.38
N ARG A 338 -8.13 -0.95 2.58
CA ARG A 338 -6.71 -0.79 2.88
C ARG A 338 -5.84 -1.73 2.04
N ASP A 339 -6.27 -2.98 1.87
CA ASP A 339 -5.56 -3.97 1.05
C ASP A 339 -5.54 -3.57 -0.45
N VAL A 340 -6.69 -3.18 -0.99
CA VAL A 340 -6.81 -2.71 -2.38
C VAL A 340 -5.93 -1.49 -2.65
N VAL A 341 -5.97 -0.49 -1.75
CA VAL A 341 -5.13 0.71 -1.87
C VAL A 341 -3.65 0.34 -1.82
N THR A 342 -3.26 -0.55 -0.90
CA THR A 342 -1.88 -1.05 -0.83
C THR A 342 -1.44 -1.62 -2.17
N LYS A 343 -2.24 -2.55 -2.70
CA LYS A 343 -1.93 -3.22 -3.97
C LYS A 343 -1.76 -2.21 -5.10
N LEU A 344 -2.66 -1.24 -5.21
CA LEU A 344 -2.57 -0.17 -6.21
C LEU A 344 -1.27 0.63 -6.06
N LEU A 345 -0.92 1.04 -4.84
CA LEU A 345 0.29 1.80 -4.57
C LEU A 345 1.56 1.00 -4.91
N LEU A 346 1.63 -0.26 -4.46
CA LEU A 346 2.81 -1.09 -4.62
C LEU A 346 3.00 -1.64 -6.04
N GLU A 347 1.92 -1.93 -6.78
CA GLU A 347 1.99 -2.64 -8.06
C GLU A 347 1.73 -1.77 -9.30
N ARG A 348 0.92 -0.71 -9.15
CA ARG A 348 0.57 0.22 -10.24
C ARG A 348 1.37 1.51 -10.12
N TYR A 349 1.20 2.26 -9.02
CA TYR A 349 1.75 3.61 -8.91
C TYR A 349 3.25 3.66 -8.65
N SER A 350 3.82 2.66 -7.96
CA SER A 350 5.27 2.59 -7.69
C SER A 350 6.16 2.55 -8.94
N LYS A 351 5.58 2.17 -10.10
CA LYS A 351 6.26 2.11 -11.40
C LYS A 351 6.35 3.47 -12.09
N GLU A 352 5.44 4.38 -11.77
CA GLU A 352 5.30 5.67 -12.43
C GLU A 352 5.67 6.85 -11.51
N TYR A 353 5.56 6.63 -10.21
CA TYR A 353 5.80 7.61 -9.16
C TYR A 353 6.84 7.08 -8.18
N GLN A 354 7.72 7.98 -7.73
CA GLN A 354 8.50 7.74 -6.53
C GLN A 354 7.62 7.95 -5.30
N ILE A 355 7.33 6.87 -4.59
CA ILE A 355 6.42 6.87 -3.44
C ILE A 355 7.19 7.15 -2.16
N ILE A 356 6.67 8.07 -1.34
CA ILE A 356 7.07 8.25 0.05
C ILE A 356 5.84 7.95 0.90
N PHE A 357 5.76 6.73 1.43
CA PHE A 357 4.66 6.25 2.25
C PHE A 357 5.02 6.39 3.72
N MET A 358 4.24 7.16 4.48
CA MET A 358 4.46 7.41 5.90
C MET A 358 3.26 6.97 6.73
N THR A 359 3.51 6.24 7.82
CA THR A 359 2.46 5.82 8.75
C THR A 359 2.94 5.80 10.20
N HIS A 360 2.03 5.99 11.15
CA HIS A 360 2.26 5.65 12.56
C HIS A 360 1.58 4.35 13.02
N ASP A 361 0.89 3.64 12.13
CA ASP A 361 0.36 2.31 12.43
C ASP A 361 1.49 1.29 12.27
N ILE A 362 2.11 0.91 13.39
CA ILE A 362 3.23 -0.04 13.40
C ILE A 362 2.83 -1.40 12.82
N SER A 363 1.60 -1.85 13.07
CA SER A 363 1.13 -3.16 12.59
C SER A 363 1.03 -3.14 11.06
N TYR A 364 0.52 -2.04 10.51
CA TYR A 364 0.40 -1.87 9.08
C TYR A 364 1.75 -1.65 8.39
N PHE A 365 2.66 -0.89 9.01
CA PHE A 365 4.04 -0.78 8.53
C PHE A 365 4.74 -2.13 8.44
N ILE A 366 4.65 -2.95 9.50
CA ILE A 366 5.24 -4.30 9.53
C ILE A 366 4.65 -5.15 8.41
N TRP A 367 3.32 -5.14 8.27
CA TRP A 367 2.65 -5.87 7.20
C TRP A 367 3.10 -5.42 5.80
N LEU A 368 3.16 -4.11 5.52
CA LEU A 368 3.67 -3.58 4.25
C LEU A 368 5.12 -3.98 3.99
N LYS A 369 5.96 -3.93 5.01
CA LYS A 369 7.36 -4.34 4.92
C LYS A 369 7.47 -5.82 4.52
N HIS A 370 6.64 -6.68 5.10
CA HIS A 370 6.56 -8.09 4.72
C HIS A 370 6.07 -8.27 3.27
N GLU A 371 5.02 -7.56 2.86
CA GLU A 371 4.53 -7.62 1.47
C GLU A 371 5.60 -7.19 0.46
N LEU A 372 6.32 -6.09 0.75
CA LEU A 372 7.45 -5.64 -0.07
C LEU A 372 8.56 -6.68 -0.12
N LYS A 373 8.92 -7.29 1.02
CA LYS A 373 9.94 -8.34 1.09
C LYS A 373 9.53 -9.57 0.27
N ASN A 374 8.29 -10.05 0.44
CA ASN A 374 7.77 -11.23 -0.27
C ASN A 374 7.72 -11.03 -1.79
N LYS A 375 7.51 -9.79 -2.25
CA LYS A 375 7.54 -9.44 -3.68
C LYS A 375 8.95 -9.14 -4.21
N GLY A 376 9.99 -9.24 -3.37
CA GLY A 376 11.36 -8.89 -3.75
C GLY A 376 11.56 -7.40 -4.03
N LEU A 377 10.70 -6.53 -3.48
CA LEU A 377 10.74 -5.07 -3.66
C LEU A 377 11.42 -4.35 -2.50
N LEU A 378 11.71 -5.03 -1.39
CA LEU A 378 12.46 -4.45 -0.27
C LEU A 378 13.96 -4.75 -0.45
N ASP A 379 14.61 -4.00 -1.33
CA ASP A 379 16.03 -4.13 -1.64
C ASP A 379 16.72 -2.77 -1.80
N ASP A 380 18.03 -2.81 -2.08
CA ASP A 380 18.83 -1.59 -2.21
C ASP A 380 18.51 -0.73 -3.45
N SER A 381 17.64 -1.21 -4.35
CA SER A 381 17.34 -0.58 -5.63
C SER A 381 15.92 0.00 -5.74
N THR A 382 14.95 -0.55 -5.01
CA THR A 382 13.53 -0.24 -5.22
C THR A 382 12.86 0.42 -4.02
N TRP A 383 12.73 -0.24 -2.86
CA TRP A 383 12.17 0.33 -1.64
C TRP A 383 13.13 0.32 -0.46
N LYS A 384 13.08 1.40 0.33
CA LYS A 384 13.78 1.52 1.61
C LYS A 384 12.78 1.69 2.75
N ALA A 385 12.88 0.85 3.77
CA ALA A 385 12.09 0.98 4.98
C ALA A 385 12.86 1.78 6.06
N LEU A 386 12.20 2.75 6.69
CA LEU A 386 12.76 3.63 7.71
C LEU A 386 11.82 3.69 8.92
N GLU A 387 12.40 3.98 10.09
CA GLU A 387 11.67 4.20 11.34
C GLU A 387 12.06 5.58 11.92
N MET A 388 11.07 6.35 12.33
CA MET A 388 11.21 7.69 12.89
C MET A 388 10.73 7.75 14.33
N TYR A 389 11.63 8.10 15.24
CA TYR A 389 11.35 8.25 16.66
C TYR A 389 11.64 9.67 17.15
N VAL A 390 11.16 9.98 18.34
CA VAL A 390 11.51 11.21 19.05
C VAL A 390 12.53 10.86 20.12
N ASN A 391 13.73 11.42 20.03
CA ASN A 391 14.63 11.48 21.18
C ASN A 391 14.18 12.64 22.06
N GLU A 392 13.50 12.32 23.16
CA GLU A 392 13.03 13.32 24.12
C GLU A 392 14.21 14.12 24.70
N GLY A 393 14.03 15.43 24.80
CA GLY A 393 14.99 16.27 25.52
C GLY A 393 15.07 15.90 27.00
N GLU A 394 16.24 16.00 27.63
CA GLU A 394 16.42 15.76 29.06
C GLU A 394 15.45 16.59 29.93
N SER A 395 14.49 15.92 30.56
CA SER A 395 13.50 16.54 31.43
C SER A 395 14.15 17.42 32.51
N GLY A 396 13.84 18.72 32.50
CA GLY A 396 14.30 19.69 33.50
C GLY A 396 15.48 20.57 33.08
N ASN A 397 16.02 20.39 31.86
CA ASN A 397 17.09 21.24 31.34
C ASN A 397 16.53 22.34 30.41
N PRO A 398 16.61 23.64 30.76
CA PRO A 398 16.15 24.72 29.88
C PRO A 398 17.04 24.79 28.65
N GLY A 399 16.62 24.15 27.56
CA GLY A 399 17.42 24.05 26.33
C GLY A 399 17.50 22.65 25.72
N SER A 400 17.01 21.61 26.41
CA SER A 400 16.83 20.28 25.84
C SER A 400 15.46 20.18 25.18
N PHE A 401 15.41 19.59 23.99
CA PHE A 401 14.19 19.46 23.22
C PHE A 401 14.21 18.19 22.39
N ASP A 402 13.03 17.84 21.90
CA ASP A 402 12.81 16.67 21.08
C ASP A 402 13.56 16.76 19.75
N GLU A 403 14.34 15.72 19.44
CA GLU A 403 15.07 15.58 18.19
C GLU A 403 14.58 14.36 17.39
N PRO A 404 14.46 14.46 16.05
CA PRO A 404 14.13 13.31 15.22
C PRO A 404 15.27 12.30 15.25
N LEU A 405 14.94 11.04 15.52
CA LEU A 405 15.82 9.91 15.28
C LEU A 405 15.29 9.13 14.07
N LEU A 406 16.04 9.15 12.98
CA LEU A 406 15.75 8.36 11.78
C LEU A 406 16.66 7.14 11.75
N LEU A 407 16.06 5.95 11.68
CA LEU A 407 16.76 4.68 11.60
C LEU A 407 16.36 3.95 10.33
N GLU A 408 17.29 3.18 9.75
CA GLU A 408 16.92 2.20 8.74
C GLU A 408 16.18 1.04 9.44
N SER A 409 15.07 0.61 8.86
CA SER A 409 14.27 -0.48 9.43
C SER A 409 14.93 -1.81 9.11
N GLU A 410 15.77 -2.27 10.02
CA GLU A 410 16.53 -3.51 9.96
C GLU A 410 15.62 -4.75 10.04
N SER A 411 16.09 -5.90 9.55
CA SER A 411 15.44 -7.19 9.85
C SER A 411 15.59 -7.51 11.33
N GLU A 412 14.71 -8.33 11.91
CA GLU A 412 14.85 -8.75 13.31
C GLU A 412 16.23 -9.39 13.58
N LEU A 413 16.83 -10.03 12.56
CA LEU A 413 18.18 -10.60 12.62
C LEU A 413 19.25 -9.51 12.67
N ALA A 414 19.14 -8.48 11.83
CA ALA A 414 20.05 -7.34 11.85
C ALA A 414 19.96 -6.55 13.17
N ILE A 415 18.74 -6.38 13.70
CA ILE A 415 18.53 -5.78 15.03
C ILE A 415 19.19 -6.66 16.11
N ALA A 416 19.04 -7.98 16.02
CA ALA A 416 19.73 -8.90 16.93
C ALA A 416 21.26 -8.74 16.85
N HIS A 417 21.84 -8.66 15.65
CA HIS A 417 23.29 -8.45 15.46
C HIS A 417 23.75 -7.11 16.04
N ARG A 418 22.94 -6.06 15.93
CA ARG A 418 23.22 -4.74 16.50
C ARG A 418 23.28 -4.78 18.02
N HIS A 419 22.26 -5.36 18.68
CA HIS A 419 22.26 -5.53 20.13
C HIS A 419 23.41 -6.43 20.59
N PHE A 420 23.70 -7.51 19.85
CA PHE A 420 24.84 -8.37 20.12
C PHE A 420 26.19 -7.63 20.04
N SER A 421 26.37 -6.78 19.03
CA SER A 421 27.56 -5.95 18.84
C SER A 421 27.70 -4.89 19.93
N ASN A 422 26.58 -4.35 20.42
CA ASN A 422 26.51 -3.42 21.55
C ASN A 422 26.56 -4.11 22.93
N HIS A 423 26.82 -5.42 22.98
CA HIS A 423 26.87 -6.24 24.19
C HIS A 423 25.55 -6.34 24.99
N ASP A 424 24.42 -6.03 24.36
CA ASP A 424 23.06 -6.19 24.91
C ASP A 424 22.50 -7.58 24.53
N TYR A 425 23.06 -8.62 25.15
CA TYR A 425 22.67 -10.00 24.92
C TYR A 425 21.20 -10.32 25.24
N PRO A 426 20.57 -9.72 26.28
CA PRO A 426 19.15 -9.93 26.53
C PRO A 426 18.25 -9.48 25.39
N ALA A 427 18.49 -8.29 24.84
CA ALA A 427 17.74 -7.80 23.68
C ALA A 427 18.02 -8.64 22.43
N ALA A 428 19.29 -8.97 22.16
CA ALA A 428 19.66 -9.84 21.04
C ALA A 428 18.89 -11.17 21.08
N ALA A 429 18.79 -11.81 22.26
CA ALA A 429 18.01 -13.03 22.43
C ALA A 429 16.50 -12.85 22.13
N ASN A 430 15.90 -11.73 22.55
CA ASN A 430 14.49 -11.46 22.25
C ASN A 430 14.25 -11.32 20.73
N TYR A 431 15.17 -10.65 20.03
CA TYR A 431 15.09 -10.50 18.59
C TYR A 431 15.34 -11.83 17.85
N LEU A 432 16.31 -12.63 18.29
CA LEU A 432 16.53 -13.99 17.77
C LEU A 432 15.32 -14.90 17.98
N ARG A 433 14.58 -14.73 19.08
CA ARG A 433 13.32 -15.45 19.31
C ARG A 433 12.32 -15.12 18.21
N LYS A 434 12.14 -13.84 17.90
CA LYS A 434 11.24 -13.41 16.82
C LYS A 434 11.70 -13.93 15.46
N CYS A 435 13.01 -13.87 15.18
CA CYS A 435 13.58 -14.47 13.97
C CYS A 435 13.20 -15.94 13.84
N ALA A 436 13.36 -16.73 14.92
CA ALA A 436 12.97 -18.13 14.93
C ALA A 436 11.45 -18.32 14.72
N GLU A 437 10.61 -17.50 15.37
CA GLU A 437 9.15 -17.56 15.18
C GLU A 437 8.76 -17.29 13.72
N ASP A 438 9.38 -16.31 13.06
CA ASP A 438 9.11 -15.97 11.67
C ASP A 438 9.67 -17.00 10.69
N LEU A 439 10.92 -17.45 10.87
CA LEU A 439 11.55 -18.49 10.06
C LEU A 439 10.68 -19.75 10.03
N LEU A 440 10.24 -20.22 11.21
CA LEU A 440 9.40 -21.41 11.31
C LEU A 440 8.00 -21.21 10.73
N SER A 441 7.37 -20.05 10.97
CA SER A 441 6.00 -19.79 10.51
C SER A 441 5.92 -19.60 8.99
N ASN A 442 6.97 -19.06 8.38
CA ASN A 442 7.03 -18.86 6.93
C ASN A 442 7.24 -20.17 6.18
N TRP A 443 8.05 -21.08 6.72
CA TRP A 443 8.35 -22.35 6.06
C TRP A 443 7.37 -23.47 6.40
N LEU A 444 6.79 -23.53 7.60
CA LEU A 444 5.86 -24.62 7.98
C LEU A 444 4.44 -24.41 7.44
N PRO A 445 3.69 -25.48 7.14
CA PRO A 445 2.28 -25.36 6.78
C PRO A 445 1.47 -24.73 7.91
N GLU A 446 0.48 -23.89 7.57
CA GLU A 446 -0.33 -23.09 8.51
C GLU A 446 -0.86 -23.89 9.72
N LYS A 447 -1.27 -25.14 9.48
CA LYS A 447 -1.81 -26.04 10.53
C LYS A 447 -0.82 -26.38 11.65
N TYR A 448 0.48 -26.16 11.46
CA TYR A 448 1.54 -26.49 12.43
C TYR A 448 1.97 -25.31 13.29
N TRP A 449 1.58 -24.08 12.96
CA TRP A 449 1.96 -22.91 13.75
C TRP A 449 0.77 -22.02 14.17
N LYS A 450 -0.39 -22.17 13.51
CA LYS A 450 -1.60 -21.40 13.82
C LYS A 450 -2.42 -22.03 14.95
N ASP A 451 -2.83 -21.21 15.91
CA ASP A 451 -3.72 -21.58 16.99
C ASP A 451 -5.17 -21.70 16.47
N LYS A 452 -5.78 -22.87 16.65
CA LYS A 452 -7.15 -23.17 16.20
C LYS A 452 -8.23 -22.65 17.15
N GLU A 453 -7.89 -22.32 18.40
CA GLU A 453 -8.86 -21.92 19.43
C GLU A 453 -8.94 -20.40 19.66
N SER A 454 -8.03 -19.63 19.06
CA SER A 454 -8.05 -18.16 19.16
C SER A 454 -9.25 -17.55 18.42
N LYS A 455 -10.15 -16.91 19.18
CA LYS A 455 -11.25 -16.07 18.65
C LYS A 455 -10.80 -14.65 18.30
N SER A 456 -9.51 -14.33 18.49
CA SER A 456 -8.94 -13.00 18.20
C SER A 456 -8.52 -12.93 16.73
N HIS A 457 -8.85 -11.83 16.04
CA HIS A 457 -8.31 -11.55 14.70
C HIS A 457 -6.86 -11.02 14.74
N HIS A 458 -6.32 -10.76 15.92
CA HIS A 458 -4.95 -10.27 16.11
C HIS A 458 -4.13 -11.30 16.90
N ASN A 459 -3.12 -11.85 16.22
CA ASN A 459 -2.11 -12.80 16.68
C ASN A 459 -2.59 -14.26 16.93
N ASN A 460 -2.73 -15.02 15.83
CA ASN A 460 -3.11 -16.45 15.85
C ASN A 460 -1.92 -17.41 15.87
N LYS A 461 -0.69 -16.96 16.21
CA LYS A 461 0.47 -17.84 16.31
C LYS A 461 0.48 -18.56 17.66
N MET A 462 0.77 -19.87 17.65
CA MET A 462 1.04 -20.64 18.86
C MET A 462 2.34 -20.16 19.52
N PRO A 463 2.58 -20.44 20.81
CA PRO A 463 3.89 -20.21 21.43
C PRO A 463 5.01 -20.93 20.66
N LEU A 464 6.19 -20.30 20.52
CA LEU A 464 7.35 -20.86 19.80
C LEU A 464 7.68 -22.32 20.18
N SER A 465 7.60 -22.67 21.47
CA SER A 465 7.80 -24.04 21.93
C SER A 465 6.87 -25.04 21.24
N ASN A 466 5.61 -24.66 21.06
CA ASN A 466 4.59 -25.49 20.45
C ASN A 466 4.76 -25.53 18.92
N ILE A 467 5.18 -24.41 18.31
CA ILE A 467 5.54 -24.36 16.88
C ILE A 467 6.70 -25.33 16.61
N ILE A 468 7.75 -25.33 17.45
CA ILE A 468 8.88 -26.24 17.31
C ILE A 468 8.43 -27.69 17.47
N ASP A 469 7.61 -28.01 18.48
CA ASP A 469 7.09 -29.36 18.69
C ASP A 469 6.21 -29.84 17.52
N ALA A 470 5.41 -28.96 16.95
CA ALA A 470 4.62 -29.23 15.76
C ALA A 470 5.49 -29.40 14.50
N GLY A 471 6.53 -28.57 14.36
CA GLY A 471 7.52 -28.67 13.29
C GLY A 471 8.31 -29.98 13.33
N ILE A 472 8.73 -30.45 14.51
CA ILE A 472 9.39 -31.76 14.67
C ILE A 472 8.48 -32.89 14.17
N LYS A 473 7.17 -32.83 14.47
CA LYS A 473 6.19 -33.80 13.96
C LYS A 473 6.07 -33.73 12.44
N PHE A 474 6.09 -32.54 11.87
CA PHE A 474 6.04 -32.34 10.42
C PHE A 474 7.31 -32.89 9.73
N LEU A 475 8.50 -32.54 10.21
CA LEU A 475 9.78 -33.04 9.69
C LEU A 475 9.85 -34.57 9.74
N THR A 476 9.43 -35.17 10.85
CA THR A 476 9.34 -36.64 10.98
C THR A 476 8.41 -37.24 9.92
N ARG A 477 7.32 -36.54 9.60
CA ARG A 477 6.38 -36.96 8.56
C ARG A 477 6.95 -36.89 7.16
N ILE A 478 7.74 -35.86 6.86
CA ILE A 478 8.41 -35.72 5.56
C ILE A 478 9.76 -36.47 5.52
N ASN A 479 10.02 -37.34 6.51
CA ASN A 479 11.24 -38.13 6.65
C ASN A 479 12.53 -37.29 6.73
N GLN A 480 12.45 -36.08 7.27
CA GLN A 480 13.58 -35.16 7.38
C GLN A 480 14.20 -35.14 8.80
N PRO A 481 15.51 -34.84 8.92
CA PRO A 481 16.19 -34.67 10.20
C PRO A 481 15.49 -33.67 11.11
N THR A 482 15.53 -33.91 12.42
CA THR A 482 14.85 -33.06 13.43
C THR A 482 15.83 -32.40 14.39
N ASP A 483 17.14 -32.58 14.19
CA ASP A 483 18.16 -32.23 15.16
C ASP A 483 18.29 -30.72 15.36
N LEU A 484 18.23 -29.94 14.28
CA LEU A 484 18.24 -28.48 14.34
C LEU A 484 17.07 -27.92 15.17
N TYR A 485 15.86 -28.46 14.98
CA TYR A 485 14.67 -28.05 15.74
C TYR A 485 14.76 -28.46 17.21
N LYS A 486 15.31 -29.65 17.49
CA LYS A 486 15.57 -30.10 18.86
C LYS A 486 16.61 -29.22 19.55
N GLU A 487 17.62 -28.76 18.82
CA GLU A 487 18.62 -27.83 19.36
C GLU A 487 18.01 -26.46 19.64
N LEU A 488 17.20 -25.94 18.71
CA LEU A 488 16.47 -24.69 18.90
C LEU A 488 15.55 -24.77 20.12
N ARG A 489 14.86 -25.91 20.32
CA ARG A 489 14.03 -26.15 21.51
C ARG A 489 14.81 -25.96 22.82
N LYS A 490 16.06 -26.44 22.89
CA LYS A 490 16.91 -26.28 24.09
C LYS A 490 17.15 -24.79 24.36
N TYR A 491 17.57 -24.04 23.35
CA TYR A 491 17.80 -22.59 23.49
C TYR A 491 16.52 -21.82 23.82
N VAL A 492 15.36 -22.22 23.31
CA VAL A 492 14.07 -21.61 23.71
C VAL A 492 13.78 -21.81 25.19
N SER A 493 14.04 -23.01 25.72
CA SER A 493 13.79 -23.29 27.13
C SER A 493 14.72 -22.54 28.09
N ILE A 494 15.95 -22.20 27.65
CA ILE A 494 17.00 -21.64 28.52
C ILE A 494 17.22 -20.13 28.29
N LEU A 495 17.22 -19.67 27.03
CA LEU A 495 17.71 -18.34 26.64
C LEU A 495 16.64 -17.45 25.96
N LEU A 496 15.72 -18.04 25.18
CA LEU A 496 14.75 -17.28 24.38
C LEU A 496 13.36 -17.14 25.04
N ASN A 497 13.14 -17.63 26.26
CA ASN A 497 11.85 -17.45 26.95
C ASN A 497 11.75 -16.10 27.72
N PRO A 498 10.58 -15.42 27.71
CA PRO A 498 10.46 -14.02 28.11
C PRO A 498 10.42 -13.79 29.64
N LEU A 499 10.27 -14.84 30.43
CA LEU A 499 10.29 -14.68 31.89
C LEU A 499 11.71 -14.38 32.31
N SER A 500 11.93 -13.06 32.46
CA SER A 500 12.95 -12.40 33.25
C SER A 500 12.87 -12.87 34.69
N HIS A 501 13.10 -14.16 34.95
CA HIS A 501 13.50 -14.54 36.27
C HIS A 501 14.85 -13.89 36.48
N ALA A 502 14.91 -13.00 37.48
CA ALA A 502 16.13 -12.72 38.22
C ALA A 502 16.60 -14.02 38.92
N GLU A 503 16.73 -15.11 38.15
CA GLU A 503 17.49 -16.28 38.53
C GLU A 503 18.94 -15.83 38.49
N VAL A 504 19.41 -15.44 39.66
CA VAL A 504 20.83 -15.31 39.99
C VAL A 504 21.56 -16.53 39.42
N GLY A 505 22.19 -16.38 38.25
CA GLY A 505 23.02 -17.44 37.66
C GLY A 505 22.96 -17.62 36.14
N VAL A 506 21.91 -17.20 35.42
CA VAL A 506 21.88 -17.34 33.95
C VAL A 506 22.53 -16.13 33.30
N ASN A 507 23.86 -16.13 33.25
CA ASN A 507 24.60 -15.24 32.37
C ASN A 507 24.33 -15.66 30.92
N ARG A 508 23.65 -14.82 30.14
CA ARG A 508 23.56 -14.99 28.68
C ARG A 508 24.93 -14.64 28.10
N TYR A 509 25.77 -15.63 27.87
CA TYR A 509 27.14 -15.40 27.42
C TYR A 509 27.17 -15.15 25.92
N LYS A 510 28.12 -14.33 25.46
CA LYS A 510 28.36 -14.02 24.04
C LYS A 510 28.38 -15.27 23.15
N VAL A 511 29.00 -16.34 23.62
CA VAL A 511 29.12 -17.60 22.87
C VAL A 511 27.76 -18.24 22.63
N GLU A 512 26.89 -18.27 23.64
CA GLU A 512 25.58 -18.91 23.55
C GLU A 512 24.66 -18.15 22.59
N ILE A 513 24.70 -16.81 22.61
CA ILE A 513 23.94 -16.00 21.66
C ILE A 513 24.48 -16.17 20.23
N GLN A 514 25.81 -16.24 20.06
CA GLN A 514 26.41 -16.54 18.75
C GLN A 514 25.94 -17.90 18.22
N SER A 515 25.91 -18.94 19.06
CA SER A 515 25.42 -20.26 18.65
C SER A 515 23.96 -20.24 18.17
N ILE A 516 23.14 -19.30 18.65
CA ILE A 516 21.76 -19.15 18.16
C ILE A 516 21.73 -18.50 16.78
N PHE A 517 22.62 -17.54 16.48
CA PHE A 517 22.76 -17.00 15.12
C PHE A 517 23.13 -18.12 14.14
N ASP A 518 24.20 -18.85 14.45
CA ASP A 518 24.69 -19.95 13.61
C ASP A 518 23.58 -21.00 13.40
N LEU A 519 22.82 -21.33 14.45
CA LEU A 519 21.69 -22.26 14.36
C LEU A 519 20.53 -21.72 13.50
N ILE A 520 20.24 -20.43 13.54
CA ILE A 520 19.20 -19.83 12.68
C ILE A 520 19.64 -19.90 11.21
N GLU A 521 20.90 -19.58 10.91
CA GLU A 521 21.47 -19.71 9.57
C GLU A 521 21.43 -21.16 9.07
N ASP A 522 21.78 -22.13 9.94
CA ASP A 522 21.70 -23.56 9.62
C ASP A 522 20.25 -24.02 9.33
N ILE A 523 19.26 -23.51 10.08
CA ILE A 523 17.84 -23.83 9.85
C ILE A 523 17.36 -23.22 8.54
N GLU A 524 17.76 -21.98 8.24
CA GLU A 524 17.40 -21.30 6.99
C GLU A 524 17.97 -22.04 5.77
N ALA A 525 19.25 -22.39 5.80
CA ALA A 525 19.86 -23.20 4.75
C ALA A 525 19.20 -24.59 4.60
N PHE A 526 18.81 -25.20 5.72
CA PHE A 526 18.07 -26.46 5.71
C PHE A 526 16.68 -26.31 5.09
N HIS A 527 15.96 -25.24 5.40
CA HIS A 527 14.65 -24.93 4.81
C HIS A 527 14.73 -24.71 3.30
N ASP A 528 15.77 -24.02 2.84
CA ASP A 528 16.00 -23.76 1.42
C ASP A 528 16.32 -25.03 0.61
N SER A 529 16.91 -26.05 1.25
CA SER A 529 17.21 -27.34 0.62
C SER A 529 15.99 -28.26 0.42
N ILE A 530 14.85 -27.92 1.04
CA ILE A 530 13.65 -28.76 1.05
C ILE A 530 12.45 -27.98 0.53
N GLU A 531 11.95 -28.42 -0.62
CA GLU A 531 10.67 -27.95 -1.15
C GLU A 531 9.58 -28.99 -0.87
N TYR A 532 8.37 -28.54 -0.56
CA TYR A 532 7.24 -29.45 -0.44
C TYR A 532 5.95 -28.81 -0.95
N LYS A 533 5.06 -29.64 -1.50
CA LYS A 533 3.74 -29.21 -1.99
C LYS A 533 2.63 -30.16 -1.53
N PRO A 534 1.44 -29.64 -1.14
CA PRO A 534 0.32 -30.48 -0.78
C PRO A 534 -0.28 -31.15 -2.03
N LEU A 535 -0.39 -32.47 -2.01
CA LEU A 535 -1.03 -33.26 -3.08
C LEU A 535 -2.51 -33.50 -2.79
N ALA A 536 -2.84 -33.80 -1.53
CA ALA A 536 -4.21 -33.99 -1.07
C ALA A 536 -4.35 -33.53 0.38
N ALA A 537 -5.51 -33.01 0.75
CA ALA A 537 -5.82 -32.56 2.10
C ALA A 537 -6.36 -33.70 2.97
N GLY A 538 -6.19 -33.59 4.29
CA GLY A 538 -6.81 -34.53 5.22
C GLY A 538 -8.33 -34.44 5.15
N GLY A 539 -9.00 -35.59 5.06
CA GLY A 539 -10.44 -35.71 4.84
C GLY A 539 -10.83 -35.94 3.37
N GLU A 540 -9.90 -35.80 2.43
CA GLU A 540 -10.12 -36.16 1.02
C GLU A 540 -9.91 -37.66 0.76
N THR A 541 -10.38 -38.13 -0.39
CA THR A 541 -10.16 -39.49 -0.89
C THR A 541 -8.99 -39.54 -1.87
N LEU A 542 -8.16 -40.58 -1.76
CA LEU A 542 -7.07 -40.90 -2.66
C LEU A 542 -7.31 -42.27 -3.28
N GLN A 543 -7.08 -42.39 -4.57
CA GLN A 543 -7.17 -43.65 -5.29
C GLN A 543 -5.78 -44.20 -5.55
N MET A 544 -5.60 -45.51 -5.42
CA MET A 544 -4.40 -46.22 -5.82
C MET A 544 -4.76 -47.26 -6.87
N ARG A 545 -4.14 -47.16 -8.04
CA ARG A 545 -4.47 -47.97 -9.23
C ARG A 545 -3.34 -48.96 -9.51
N ILE A 546 -3.61 -50.25 -9.31
CA ILE A 546 -2.65 -51.33 -9.50
C ILE A 546 -3.06 -52.13 -10.75
N PRO A 547 -2.21 -52.21 -11.78
CA PRO A 547 -2.52 -52.98 -12.99
C PRO A 547 -2.38 -54.48 -12.74
N LYS A 548 -3.31 -55.28 -13.29
CA LYS A 548 -3.25 -56.75 -13.34
C LYS A 548 -3.04 -57.25 -14.76
N PRO A 549 -1.82 -57.67 -15.12
CA PRO A 549 -1.50 -58.08 -16.48
C PRO A 549 -2.30 -59.28 -17.00
N SER A 550 -2.71 -60.22 -16.13
CA SER A 550 -3.41 -61.43 -16.58
C SER A 550 -4.84 -61.17 -17.08
N THR A 551 -5.51 -60.17 -16.52
CA THR A 551 -6.91 -59.84 -16.84
C THR A 551 -7.06 -58.55 -17.66
N ASN A 552 -5.97 -57.83 -17.93
CA ASN A 552 -6.00 -56.49 -18.55
C ASN A 552 -6.87 -55.48 -17.77
N GLN A 553 -7.03 -55.69 -16.46
CA GLN A 553 -7.80 -54.82 -15.57
C GLN A 553 -6.88 -53.99 -14.68
N ILE A 554 -7.38 -52.85 -14.21
CA ILE A 554 -6.72 -52.00 -13.23
C ILE A 554 -7.57 -51.99 -11.96
N TYR A 555 -7.05 -52.56 -10.87
CA TYR A 555 -7.72 -52.53 -9.58
C TYR A 555 -7.49 -51.19 -8.90
N THR A 556 -8.58 -50.51 -8.58
CA THR A 556 -8.56 -49.20 -7.91
C THR A 556 -8.96 -49.38 -6.45
N TYR A 557 -8.05 -49.02 -5.55
CA TYR A 557 -8.26 -49.01 -4.11
C TYR A 557 -8.48 -47.58 -3.63
N VAL A 558 -9.58 -47.32 -2.94
CA VAL A 558 -9.93 -45.98 -2.44
C VAL A 558 -9.60 -45.87 -0.96
N PHE A 559 -8.91 -44.79 -0.61
CA PHE A 559 -8.46 -44.48 0.74
C PHE A 559 -8.98 -43.13 1.20
N ASP A 560 -9.48 -43.06 2.43
CA ASP A 560 -9.75 -41.80 3.13
C ASP A 560 -8.47 -41.33 3.84
N LEU A 561 -8.01 -40.12 3.53
CA LEU A 561 -6.84 -39.52 4.17
C LEU A 561 -7.19 -39.00 5.56
N LYS A 562 -6.46 -39.42 6.58
CA LYS A 562 -6.60 -38.85 7.93
C LYS A 562 -5.83 -37.54 8.10
N GLU A 563 -4.88 -37.30 7.20
CA GLU A 563 -4.03 -36.14 7.18
C GLU A 563 -3.62 -35.80 5.75
N SER A 564 -3.19 -34.56 5.50
CA SER A 564 -2.75 -34.14 4.17
C SER A 564 -1.61 -35.01 3.66
N LEU A 565 -1.52 -35.30 2.36
CA LEU A 565 -0.35 -35.91 1.73
C LEU A 565 0.50 -34.82 1.07
N TYR A 566 1.82 -34.83 1.28
CA TYR A 566 2.75 -33.91 0.64
C TYR A 566 3.73 -34.66 -0.27
N GLU A 567 4.06 -34.05 -1.40
CA GLU A 567 5.26 -34.35 -2.16
C GLU A 567 6.40 -33.50 -1.60
N VAL A 568 7.56 -34.11 -1.41
CA VAL A 568 8.74 -33.50 -0.80
C VAL A 568 9.90 -33.69 -1.75
N ASN A 569 10.55 -32.61 -2.14
CA ASN A 569 11.73 -32.57 -2.99
C ASN A 569 12.92 -32.11 -2.14
N VAL A 570 13.94 -32.95 -2.06
CA VAL A 570 15.21 -32.64 -1.38
C VAL A 570 16.32 -32.78 -2.41
N ASP A 571 16.94 -31.66 -2.80
CA ASP A 571 18.03 -31.63 -3.80
C ASP A 571 17.73 -32.37 -5.12
N GLY A 572 16.45 -32.43 -5.53
CA GLY A 572 16.00 -33.12 -6.74
C GLY A 572 15.48 -34.55 -6.52
N GLU A 573 15.63 -35.11 -5.32
CA GLU A 573 15.02 -36.39 -4.95
C GLU A 573 13.61 -36.18 -4.41
N ILE A 574 12.64 -36.74 -5.11
CA ILE A 574 11.23 -36.59 -4.77
C ILE A 574 10.72 -37.81 -3.98
N SER A 575 10.07 -37.54 -2.86
CA SER A 575 9.45 -38.55 -2.00
C SER A 575 8.07 -38.11 -1.51
N LEU A 576 7.31 -39.05 -0.95
CA LEU A 576 6.03 -38.77 -0.31
C LEU A 576 6.18 -38.66 1.21
N SER A 577 5.45 -37.71 1.79
CA SER A 577 5.30 -37.66 3.25
C SER A 577 4.58 -38.91 3.77
N GLN A 578 4.95 -39.36 4.97
CA GLN A 578 4.17 -40.33 5.72
C GLN A 578 2.75 -39.78 5.93
N CYS A 579 1.76 -40.61 5.57
CA CYS A 579 0.35 -40.27 5.63
C CYS A 579 -0.44 -41.47 6.13
N THR A 580 -1.26 -41.27 7.16
CA THR A 580 -2.20 -42.27 7.65
C THR A 580 -3.49 -42.27 6.83
N VAL A 581 -3.95 -43.47 6.46
CA VAL A 581 -5.13 -43.69 5.63
C VAL A 581 -6.05 -44.78 6.20
N SER A 582 -7.31 -44.75 5.78
CA SER A 582 -8.26 -45.84 5.96
C SER A 582 -8.77 -46.29 4.60
N SER A 583 -8.69 -47.58 4.29
CA SER A 583 -9.25 -48.11 3.05
C SER A 583 -10.78 -48.19 3.13
N LYS A 584 -11.46 -47.92 2.02
CA LYS A 584 -12.93 -47.82 1.95
C LYS A 584 -13.53 -48.86 1.01
N GLU A 585 -13.07 -48.87 -0.23
CA GLU A 585 -13.62 -49.71 -1.29
C GLU A 585 -12.57 -50.05 -2.33
N CYS A 586 -12.84 -51.10 -3.09
CA CYS A 586 -12.00 -51.57 -4.19
C CYS A 586 -12.90 -51.99 -5.36
N PHE A 587 -12.48 -51.67 -6.58
CA PHE A 587 -13.18 -52.05 -7.82
C PHE A 587 -12.20 -52.15 -9.00
N PRO A 588 -12.44 -53.03 -9.99
CA PRO A 588 -11.65 -53.07 -11.21
C PRO A 588 -12.16 -52.06 -12.25
N ILE A 589 -11.23 -51.57 -13.06
CA ILE A 589 -11.48 -50.78 -14.27
C ILE A 589 -10.95 -51.56 -15.47
N GLU A 590 -11.77 -51.72 -16.50
CA GLU A 590 -11.41 -52.36 -17.77
C GLU A 590 -11.84 -51.44 -18.93
N ASP A 591 -10.96 -51.20 -19.90
CA ASP A 591 -11.19 -50.26 -21.01
C ASP A 591 -11.70 -48.87 -20.59
N GLY A 592 -11.26 -48.39 -19.43
CA GLY A 592 -11.63 -47.08 -18.87
C GLY A 592 -13.01 -47.03 -18.19
N SER A 593 -13.71 -48.17 -18.06
CA SER A 593 -15.01 -48.26 -17.39
C SER A 593 -14.93 -49.07 -16.09
N ILE A 594 -15.64 -48.63 -15.05
CA ILE A 594 -15.72 -49.32 -13.76
C ILE A 594 -16.60 -50.56 -13.90
N ILE A 595 -16.13 -51.70 -13.41
CA ILE A 595 -16.92 -52.94 -13.31
C ILE A 595 -17.69 -52.92 -11.98
N GLU A 596 -18.86 -52.29 -11.96
CA GLU A 596 -19.66 -52.08 -10.73
C GLU A 596 -20.10 -53.40 -10.05
N GLU A 597 -20.23 -54.50 -10.80
CA GLU A 597 -20.57 -55.82 -10.24
C GLU A 597 -19.47 -56.39 -9.32
N GLU A 598 -18.22 -55.96 -9.52
CA GLU A 598 -17.06 -56.37 -8.72
C GLU A 598 -16.66 -55.34 -7.66
N ARG A 599 -17.38 -54.22 -7.57
CA ARG A 599 -17.13 -53.21 -6.54
C ARG A 599 -17.44 -53.77 -5.16
N CYS A 600 -16.47 -53.72 -4.26
CA CYS A 600 -16.62 -54.26 -2.92
C CYS A 600 -16.13 -53.29 -1.85
N ARG A 601 -16.73 -53.42 -0.66
CA ARG A 601 -16.26 -52.72 0.54
C ARG A 601 -14.91 -53.30 0.95
N PHE A 602 -13.90 -52.44 1.05
CA PHE A 602 -12.52 -52.82 1.30
C PHE A 602 -11.97 -52.06 2.51
N GLU A 603 -12.26 -52.57 3.71
CA GLU A 603 -11.88 -51.94 5.00
C GLU A 603 -10.75 -52.70 5.70
N LYS A 604 -9.77 -53.18 4.92
CA LYS A 604 -8.67 -53.99 5.42
C LYS A 604 -7.64 -53.15 6.19
N TYR A 605 -7.41 -51.91 5.78
CA TYR A 605 -6.40 -51.02 6.37
C TYR A 605 -7.11 -49.89 7.13
N THR A 606 -6.99 -49.86 8.45
CA THR A 606 -7.62 -48.82 9.29
C THR A 606 -6.56 -48.06 10.06
N ASN A 607 -6.44 -46.76 9.79
CA ASN A 607 -5.42 -45.88 10.39
C ASN A 607 -3.99 -46.43 10.18
N GLU A 608 -3.72 -47.01 9.02
CA GLU A 608 -2.39 -47.49 8.65
C GLU A 608 -1.63 -46.48 7.80
N LYS A 609 -0.30 -46.61 7.72
CA LYS A 609 0.50 -45.78 6.83
C LYS A 609 0.23 -46.17 5.38
N LEU A 610 0.09 -45.19 4.49
CA LEU A 610 -0.18 -45.42 3.07
C LEU A 610 0.82 -46.39 2.43
N ILE A 611 2.12 -46.27 2.72
CA ILE A 611 3.14 -47.20 2.24
C ILE A 611 2.91 -48.65 2.72
N GLN A 612 2.43 -48.85 3.95
CA GLN A 612 2.14 -50.19 4.47
C GLN A 612 0.89 -50.78 3.82
N ALA A 613 -0.12 -49.94 3.57
CA ALA A 613 -1.29 -50.35 2.80
C ALA A 613 -0.91 -50.73 1.36
N TYR A 614 -0.01 -49.96 0.71
CA TYR A 614 0.53 -50.28 -0.62
C TYR A 614 1.26 -51.62 -0.64
N LEU A 615 2.25 -51.79 0.25
CA LEU A 615 3.02 -53.04 0.35
C LEU A 615 2.09 -54.23 0.62
N GLY A 616 1.16 -54.08 1.56
CA GLY A 616 0.21 -55.15 1.89
C GLY A 616 -0.81 -55.46 0.78
N ILE A 617 -1.06 -54.54 -0.15
CA ILE A 617 -1.86 -54.78 -1.36
C ILE A 617 -1.04 -55.54 -2.39
N CYS A 618 0.21 -55.15 -2.62
CA CYS A 618 1.13 -55.84 -3.51
C CYS A 618 1.41 -57.27 -3.03
N ASP A 619 1.62 -57.48 -1.73
CA ASP A 619 1.83 -58.82 -1.15
C ASP A 619 0.61 -59.74 -1.29
N TYR A 620 -0.58 -59.16 -1.48
CA TYR A 620 -1.82 -59.92 -1.68
C TYR A 620 -2.08 -60.23 -3.16
N ASP A 621 -1.32 -59.61 -4.06
CA ASP A 621 -1.49 -59.68 -5.50
C ASP A 621 -0.25 -60.34 -6.11
N ASP A 622 -0.32 -61.64 -6.33
CA ASP A 622 0.80 -62.46 -6.86
C ASP A 622 1.31 -61.98 -8.24
N GLU A 623 0.60 -61.06 -8.90
CA GLU A 623 0.91 -60.55 -10.23
C GLU A 623 1.58 -59.17 -10.24
N PHE A 624 1.64 -58.47 -9.10
CA PHE A 624 2.20 -57.13 -9.02
C PHE A 624 3.33 -57.04 -7.99
N THR A 625 4.54 -56.78 -8.46
CA THR A 625 5.70 -56.58 -7.59
C THR A 625 5.76 -55.14 -7.10
N ALA A 626 5.86 -54.93 -5.80
CA ALA A 626 5.98 -53.59 -5.22
C ALA A 626 7.19 -52.83 -5.79
N GLU A 627 6.97 -51.58 -6.18
CA GLU A 627 8.00 -50.63 -6.59
C GLU A 627 8.38 -49.72 -5.42
N ASP A 628 9.65 -49.29 -5.38
CA ASP A 628 10.12 -48.37 -4.33
C ASP A 628 9.41 -47.00 -4.41
N ASP A 629 9.12 -46.54 -5.63
CA ASP A 629 8.33 -45.33 -5.87
C ASP A 629 6.90 -45.67 -6.30
N TYR A 630 5.98 -45.62 -5.34
CA TYR A 630 4.58 -45.94 -5.57
C TYR A 630 3.72 -44.72 -5.97
N ARG A 631 4.33 -43.53 -6.15
CA ARG A 631 3.62 -42.32 -6.64
C ARG A 631 2.90 -42.52 -7.97
N PRO A 632 3.48 -43.20 -8.98
CA PRO A 632 2.85 -43.36 -10.29
C PRO A 632 1.48 -44.09 -10.25
N PHE A 633 1.15 -44.73 -9.13
CA PHE A 633 -0.09 -45.45 -8.92
C PHE A 633 -1.15 -44.61 -8.19
N LEU A 634 -0.83 -43.39 -7.75
CA LEU A 634 -1.74 -42.54 -6.99
C LEU A 634 -2.53 -41.57 -7.89
N TYR A 635 -3.82 -41.44 -7.59
CA TYR A 635 -4.76 -40.61 -8.35
C TYR A 635 -5.68 -39.85 -7.39
N LYS A 636 -6.03 -38.62 -7.76
CA LYS A 636 -7.07 -37.81 -7.13
C LYS A 636 -8.05 -37.39 -8.21
N ASP A 637 -9.33 -37.68 -8.01
CA ASP A 637 -10.40 -37.32 -8.96
C ASP A 637 -10.09 -37.69 -10.43
N ASP A 638 -9.56 -38.90 -10.64
CA ASP A 638 -9.11 -39.45 -11.94
C ASP A 638 -7.87 -38.79 -12.57
N GLU A 639 -7.33 -37.74 -11.96
CA GLU A 639 -6.05 -37.14 -12.33
C GLU A 639 -4.89 -37.84 -11.61
N LYS A 640 -3.83 -38.13 -12.36
CA LYS A 640 -2.60 -38.73 -11.81
C LYS A 640 -1.86 -37.67 -10.99
N ILE A 641 -1.45 -38.04 -9.78
CA ILE A 641 -0.74 -37.16 -8.85
C ILE A 641 0.76 -37.19 -9.09
#